data_AF-A0A0Q6SHL8-F1
#
_entry.id   AF-A0A0Q6SHL8-F1
#
_cell.length_a   1.000
_cell.length_b   1.000
_cell.length_c   1.000
_cell.angle_alpha   90.00
_cell.angle_beta   90.00
_cell.angle_gamma   90.00
#
_symmetry.space_group_name_H-M   'P 1'
#
loop_
_entity.id
_entity.type
_entity.pdbx_description
1 polymer ?
#
loop_
_entity_poly.entity_id
_entity_poly.type
_entity_poly.pdbx_seq_one_letter_code
_entity_poly.pdbx_strand_id
1 'polypeptide(L)'
;MRSNAGANIVALALAGAGALPGGAYAVPFVATPMAQPVVSSAGFRHPDLGFTPEQLEYVRQQIRADVEPYKTYYNILATVCCNYANINLQPTNRDATKIDTPNTPNYNGSTAQTRMINDSQGALTQALLYYVTGRNEYRRNAMRILRTWSNMNPNGYAYFPDAHIHNGVPLSRMLMAAEIMRYTPADPTYTDYPLAWTDTDTQKLKDNLVDPMERTFFSSNERFRNQQQYSLVGRIAGAIFTDNRARYDESVEWLTVNATSTRQDINGAIMSAIARIDADNPLNKTGKTFYEVEEMSRDGAHAGDNVDILGGLLRLVTAQGTKVDPFTGKPSGSGDAVSVYRFGDDRLLRGANSYAEYMLGYDTPWADTTGGTSGISTAYRGRLYEVDAIAEIYNTYKYVEGVDVDAEAPYLATAARHANGPAIPWGPATPNNKDMGPTAILTLPQALTGVPLPPSTAGILETERKSIFLDGDWTMQTEGERTFGHGAVTPAGATIVFHDVQYADRSKYAPVGIMVRTSAPVTLSAGAARDASPWSQMTVPDTHGQWRYIVPDTSAAAIGNRWLGDNIMYFTFSGPEGATVDVDYVNMAAPAQLTPPRFAMPAFPVTEIVVQGIPYHAAYTATDANTADSVTYEAVKVPAGALVNTSSGAFDWTPGPDQVGVHDVVVAATDGVAVSSMTARLNVQPDRASAFQAALDGYDPSAAYTTPSLATFKAELAPLQASMATVSDADFAGLLKSVQAAVRKLELVNPRVASDGSLDWSRNMVTTIGFGADRPALLVDGNYNSYSGDLRAPIYMDFGENYRVAVGGFGIQARYMFANRSQGANVYGSNDNVNWTLLTSRETTDTSGHNFEMEVIPVLPGLENQRYRYFMVRVDHPGPPTDPAYPGISSYGEFRFYGTRYDLQAPVDVTGSVRIARSGLAMNRFTLKYTGTVAITNTSAAALAGPLQFRLAGLTGGVTLDNATGVKDGVPYVTLGQAELAPGQTVTLTTTFSNPAKAVIAYTPQLINVKY
;
A
#
# COMPACT_ATOMS: atom_id res chain seq x y z
N MET A 1 -59.12 -32.48 -1.18
CA MET A 1 -58.41 -33.52 -1.95
C MET A 1 -57.25 -32.83 -2.65
N ARG A 2 -56.01 -33.05 -2.19
CA ARG A 2 -54.89 -33.67 -2.95
C ARG A 2 -54.68 -33.02 -4.34
N SER A 3 -53.52 -32.52 -4.77
CA SER A 3 -52.14 -32.56 -4.27
C SER A 3 -51.24 -31.81 -5.29
N ASN A 4 -50.07 -31.39 -4.83
CA ASN A 4 -48.83 -31.09 -5.57
C ASN A 4 -48.65 -29.68 -6.19
N ALA A 5 -47.92 -28.87 -5.41
CA ALA A 5 -47.05 -27.80 -5.86
C ALA A 5 -45.81 -28.37 -6.58
N GLY A 6 -45.43 -27.75 -7.69
CA GLY A 6 -44.15 -27.94 -8.37
C GLY A 6 -43.38 -26.63 -8.35
N ALA A 7 -42.22 -26.64 -7.71
CA ALA A 7 -41.24 -25.56 -7.73
C ALA A 7 -40.53 -25.54 -9.09
N ASN A 8 -40.61 -24.43 -9.81
CA ASN A 8 -39.78 -24.19 -10.98
C ASN A 8 -38.51 -23.46 -10.53
N ILE A 9 -37.41 -24.21 -10.46
CA ILE A 9 -36.05 -23.68 -10.38
C ILE A 9 -35.70 -23.14 -11.77
N VAL A 10 -35.55 -21.82 -11.88
CA VAL A 10 -35.00 -21.17 -13.06
C VAL A 10 -33.47 -21.31 -12.98
N ALA A 11 -32.93 -22.27 -13.73
CA ALA A 11 -31.51 -22.35 -14.01
C ALA A 11 -31.11 -21.19 -14.93
N LEU A 12 -30.37 -20.21 -14.39
CA LEU A 12 -29.77 -19.15 -15.20
C LEU A 12 -28.54 -19.73 -15.90
N ALA A 13 -28.64 -19.84 -17.22
CA ALA A 13 -27.57 -20.31 -18.09
C ALA A 13 -26.42 -19.29 -18.16
N LEU A 14 -25.29 -19.59 -17.49
CA LEU A 14 -24.00 -19.02 -17.85
C LEU A 14 -23.49 -19.69 -19.13
N ALA A 15 -23.89 -19.15 -20.28
CA ALA A 15 -23.29 -19.47 -21.57
C ALA A 15 -22.67 -18.18 -22.14
N GLY A 16 -21.34 -18.10 -22.12
CA GLY A 16 -20.64 -16.93 -22.66
C GLY A 16 -19.16 -16.77 -22.32
N ALA A 17 -18.50 -17.76 -21.71
CA ALA A 17 -17.03 -17.83 -21.78
C ALA A 17 -16.67 -18.51 -23.11
N GLY A 18 -16.03 -17.78 -24.02
CA GLY A 18 -15.50 -18.35 -25.24
C GLY A 18 -14.60 -19.52 -24.90
N ALA A 19 -15.05 -20.73 -25.26
CA ALA A 19 -14.22 -21.92 -25.21
C ALA A 19 -12.99 -21.66 -26.10
N LEU A 20 -11.84 -21.42 -25.48
CA LEU A 20 -10.57 -21.67 -26.14
C LEU A 20 -10.62 -23.13 -26.60
N PRO A 21 -10.24 -23.45 -27.85
CA PRO A 21 -10.21 -24.84 -28.32
C PRO A 21 -9.03 -25.56 -27.64
N GLY A 22 -9.19 -25.88 -26.36
CA GLY A 22 -8.27 -26.66 -25.55
C GLY A 22 -8.56 -28.14 -25.69
N GLY A 23 -8.45 -28.67 -26.92
CA GLY A 23 -8.16 -30.08 -27.06
C GLY A 23 -6.75 -30.28 -26.53
N ALA A 24 -6.61 -30.89 -25.35
CA ALA A 24 -5.31 -31.32 -24.85
C ALA A 24 -4.71 -32.27 -25.90
N TYR A 25 -3.74 -31.78 -26.68
CA TYR A 25 -2.93 -32.65 -27.52
C TYR A 25 -2.10 -33.50 -26.55
N ALA A 26 -2.52 -34.75 -26.34
CA ALA A 26 -1.73 -35.72 -25.61
C ALA A 26 -0.36 -35.81 -26.30
N VAL A 27 0.70 -35.32 -25.64
CA VAL A 27 2.06 -35.46 -26.15
C VAL A 27 2.40 -36.95 -26.11
N PRO A 28 2.57 -37.63 -27.25
CA PRO A 28 2.86 -39.06 -27.24
C PRO A 28 4.21 -39.30 -26.56
N PHE A 29 4.24 -40.19 -25.56
CA PHE A 29 5.46 -40.58 -24.87
C PHE A 29 6.25 -41.58 -25.73
N VAL A 30 7.54 -41.34 -25.89
CA VAL A 30 8.49 -42.26 -26.54
C VAL A 30 9.47 -42.79 -25.49
N ALA A 31 10.02 -43.98 -25.71
CA ALA A 31 11.05 -44.53 -24.83
C ALA A 31 12.24 -43.56 -24.70
N THR A 32 12.60 -43.22 -23.46
CA THR A 32 13.73 -42.35 -23.14
C THR A 32 14.63 -43.09 -22.16
N PRO A 33 15.96 -43.11 -22.39
CA PRO A 33 16.91 -43.67 -21.43
C PRO A 33 16.80 -42.99 -20.06
N MET A 34 17.05 -43.74 -18.99
CA MET A 34 17.19 -43.17 -17.65
C MET A 34 18.52 -42.41 -17.53
N ALA A 35 18.55 -41.42 -16.63
CA ALA A 35 19.79 -40.78 -16.24
C ALA A 35 20.77 -41.81 -15.63
N GLN A 36 22.05 -41.69 -15.95
CA GLN A 36 23.11 -42.59 -15.51
C GLN A 36 23.87 -41.94 -14.34
N PRO A 37 23.59 -42.33 -13.09
CA PRO A 37 24.19 -41.68 -11.94
C PRO A 37 25.68 -42.01 -11.82
N VAL A 38 26.47 -41.02 -11.42
CA VAL A 38 27.91 -41.17 -11.14
C VAL A 38 28.29 -40.41 -9.87
N VAL A 39 29.36 -40.85 -9.22
CA VAL A 39 30.04 -40.09 -8.16
C VAL A 39 31.40 -39.67 -8.70
N SER A 40 31.67 -38.36 -8.71
CA SER A 40 32.95 -37.83 -9.20
C SER A 40 34.08 -38.15 -8.22
N SER A 41 35.33 -37.98 -8.66
CA SER A 41 36.50 -38.14 -7.79
C SER A 41 36.55 -37.12 -6.64
N ALA A 42 35.85 -35.99 -6.78
CA ALA A 42 35.65 -34.99 -5.73
C ALA A 42 34.52 -35.36 -4.75
N GLY A 43 33.80 -36.47 -5.01
CA GLY A 43 32.74 -36.99 -4.14
C GLY A 43 31.36 -36.41 -4.42
N PHE A 44 31.17 -35.63 -5.49
CA PHE A 44 29.85 -35.13 -5.88
C PHE A 44 29.05 -36.21 -6.59
N ARG A 45 27.76 -36.25 -6.29
CA ARG A 45 26.79 -37.10 -6.99
C ARG A 45 26.25 -36.34 -8.19
N HIS A 46 26.05 -37.05 -9.30
CA HIS A 46 25.49 -36.49 -10.52
C HIS A 46 24.57 -37.47 -11.24
N PRO A 47 23.45 -37.02 -11.85
CA PRO A 47 22.89 -35.69 -11.67
C PRO A 47 22.31 -35.56 -10.26
N ASP A 48 22.68 -34.52 -9.52
CA ASP A 48 22.23 -34.33 -8.13
C ASP A 48 22.24 -32.84 -7.71
N LEU A 49 21.69 -31.98 -8.56
CA LEU A 49 21.66 -30.52 -8.39
C LEU A 49 20.24 -30.06 -8.04
N GLY A 50 19.86 -30.25 -6.77
CA GLY A 50 18.53 -29.89 -6.26
C GLY A 50 17.44 -30.93 -6.49
N PHE A 51 17.81 -32.11 -6.96
CA PHE A 51 17.01 -33.33 -7.05
C PHE A 51 17.95 -34.51 -7.18
N THR A 52 17.56 -35.69 -6.71
CA THR A 52 18.30 -36.94 -6.92
C THR A 52 17.86 -37.63 -8.21
N PRO A 53 18.68 -38.54 -8.79
CA PRO A 53 18.27 -39.37 -9.93
C PRO A 53 17.00 -40.18 -9.65
N GLU A 54 16.83 -40.68 -8.42
CA GLU A 54 15.67 -41.45 -7.99
C GLU A 54 14.41 -40.59 -7.94
N GLN A 55 14.51 -39.36 -7.43
CA GLN A 55 13.41 -38.40 -7.42
C GLN A 55 13.01 -37.98 -8.84
N LEU A 56 13.99 -37.69 -9.70
CA LEU A 56 13.73 -37.32 -11.09
C LEU A 56 13.01 -38.45 -11.86
N GLU A 57 13.45 -39.70 -11.66
CA GLU A 57 12.78 -40.87 -12.23
C GLU A 57 11.37 -41.05 -11.67
N TYR A 58 11.19 -40.89 -10.35
CA TYR A 58 9.90 -41.01 -9.70
C TYR A 58 8.88 -40.02 -10.27
N VAL A 59 9.25 -38.75 -10.38
CA VAL A 59 8.43 -37.69 -10.98
C VAL A 59 8.04 -38.05 -12.41
N ARG A 60 8.99 -38.54 -13.22
CA ARG A 60 8.70 -39.00 -14.59
C ARG A 60 7.65 -40.11 -14.61
N GLN A 61 7.77 -41.09 -13.73
CA GLN A 61 6.81 -42.20 -13.64
C GLN A 61 5.42 -41.70 -13.26
N GLN A 62 5.31 -40.82 -12.25
CA GLN A 62 4.01 -40.29 -11.81
C GLN A 62 3.35 -39.40 -12.88
N ILE A 63 4.13 -38.57 -13.59
CA ILE A 63 3.61 -37.77 -14.72
C ILE A 63 3.06 -38.68 -15.83
N ARG A 64 3.83 -39.71 -16.23
CA ARG A 64 3.40 -40.65 -17.27
C ARG A 64 2.20 -41.49 -16.87
N ALA A 65 2.01 -41.69 -15.56
CA ALA A 65 0.86 -42.40 -14.98
C ALA A 65 -0.35 -41.49 -14.70
N ASP A 66 -0.28 -40.20 -15.03
CA ASP A 66 -1.36 -39.21 -14.82
C ASP A 66 -1.75 -39.05 -13.34
N VAL A 67 -0.77 -39.13 -12.44
CA VAL A 67 -0.96 -39.10 -10.97
C VAL A 67 -0.75 -37.69 -10.41
N GLU A 68 -1.65 -37.23 -9.55
CA GLU A 68 -1.52 -35.96 -8.82
C GLU A 68 -0.45 -36.01 -7.70
N PRO A 69 0.16 -34.87 -7.32
CA PRO A 69 0.05 -33.55 -7.94
C PRO A 69 0.88 -33.42 -9.23
N TYR A 70 1.72 -34.42 -9.53
CA TYR A 70 2.70 -34.40 -10.63
C TYR A 70 2.08 -34.12 -12.01
N LYS A 71 0.91 -34.70 -12.27
CA LYS A 71 0.09 -34.41 -13.45
C LYS A 71 -0.18 -32.92 -13.60
N THR A 72 -0.73 -32.29 -12.57
CA THR A 72 -1.09 -30.87 -12.63
C THR A 72 0.13 -30.01 -12.89
N TYR A 73 1.23 -30.25 -12.18
CA TYR A 73 2.50 -29.55 -12.45
C TYR A 73 2.98 -29.74 -13.91
N TYR A 74 2.92 -30.95 -14.45
CA TYR A 74 3.30 -31.22 -15.84
C TYR A 74 2.41 -30.47 -16.83
N ASN A 75 1.08 -30.52 -16.65
CA ASN A 75 0.15 -29.82 -17.51
C ASN A 75 0.46 -28.34 -17.55
N ILE A 76 0.76 -27.76 -16.39
CA ILE A 76 1.08 -26.36 -16.31
C ILE A 76 2.41 -26.04 -17.01
N LEU A 77 3.46 -26.83 -16.76
CA LEU A 77 4.75 -26.74 -17.45
C LEU A 77 4.58 -26.83 -18.99
N ALA A 78 3.68 -27.69 -19.45
CA ALA A 78 3.46 -27.99 -20.87
C ALA A 78 2.53 -27.00 -21.61
N THR A 79 1.68 -26.23 -20.90
CA THR A 79 0.57 -25.48 -21.55
C THR A 79 0.52 -23.98 -21.27
N VAL A 80 1.06 -23.48 -20.15
CA VAL A 80 0.65 -22.15 -19.63
C VAL A 80 1.69 -21.02 -19.81
N CYS A 81 3.00 -21.29 -19.87
CA CYS A 81 4.00 -20.22 -19.77
C CYS A 81 4.58 -19.76 -21.13
N CYS A 82 4.50 -18.46 -21.47
CA CYS A 82 5.30 -17.66 -22.44
C CYS A 82 5.86 -18.34 -23.73
N ASN A 83 5.35 -19.50 -24.15
CA ASN A 83 5.95 -20.45 -25.10
C ASN A 83 7.27 -21.17 -24.68
N TYR A 84 7.60 -21.36 -23.39
CA TYR A 84 8.82 -22.16 -23.03
C TYR A 84 8.69 -23.65 -23.34
N ALA A 85 7.47 -24.20 -23.38
CA ALA A 85 7.20 -25.57 -23.84
C ALA A 85 7.13 -25.69 -25.37
N ASN A 86 7.34 -24.60 -26.10
CA ASN A 86 7.29 -24.61 -27.56
C ASN A 86 8.37 -25.54 -28.11
N ILE A 87 7.95 -26.49 -28.96
CA ILE A 87 8.85 -27.48 -29.55
C ILE A 87 9.90 -26.89 -30.49
N ASN A 88 9.69 -25.65 -30.94
CA ASN A 88 10.62 -24.90 -31.76
C ASN A 88 11.31 -23.76 -30.99
N LEU A 89 11.31 -23.80 -29.64
CA LEU A 89 11.95 -22.79 -28.81
C LEU A 89 13.39 -22.54 -29.27
N GLN A 90 13.75 -21.27 -29.32
CA GLN A 90 15.08 -20.81 -29.68
C GLN A 90 15.68 -19.99 -28.55
N PRO A 91 17.02 -20.05 -28.31
CA PRO A 91 17.66 -19.24 -27.28
C PRO A 91 17.42 -17.75 -27.54
N THR A 92 17.03 -16.99 -26.52
CA THR A 92 16.91 -15.54 -26.59
C THR A 92 18.27 -14.88 -26.76
N ASN A 93 19.36 -15.48 -26.25
CA ASN A 93 20.71 -15.01 -26.48
C ASN A 93 21.34 -15.46 -27.83
N ARG A 94 20.60 -15.99 -28.81
CA ARG A 94 21.22 -16.46 -30.07
C ARG A 94 21.57 -15.33 -31.03
N ASP A 95 22.68 -15.49 -31.75
CA ASP A 95 22.87 -14.91 -33.08
C ASP A 95 21.93 -15.63 -34.05
N ALA A 96 21.04 -14.90 -34.73
CA ALA A 96 20.04 -15.51 -35.60
C ALA A 96 20.63 -16.19 -36.86
N THR A 97 21.89 -15.89 -37.19
CA THR A 97 22.58 -16.38 -38.39
C THR A 97 23.51 -17.56 -38.13
N LYS A 98 23.77 -17.88 -36.85
CA LYS A 98 24.74 -18.89 -36.44
C LYS A 98 24.16 -19.83 -35.39
N ILE A 99 24.58 -21.07 -35.43
CA ILE A 99 24.23 -22.08 -34.42
C ILE A 99 25.13 -21.88 -33.20
N ASP A 100 24.56 -22.07 -32.01
CA ASP A 100 25.26 -22.07 -30.72
C ASP A 100 26.12 -20.82 -30.44
N THR A 101 25.81 -19.69 -31.08
CA THR A 101 26.58 -18.45 -30.96
C THR A 101 25.78 -17.40 -30.19
N PRO A 102 26.35 -16.76 -29.16
CA PRO A 102 25.66 -15.71 -28.43
C PRO A 102 25.62 -14.39 -29.21
N ASN A 103 24.47 -13.72 -29.21
CA ASN A 103 24.29 -12.36 -29.72
C ASN A 103 24.76 -11.30 -28.72
N THR A 104 24.66 -11.60 -27.42
CA THR A 104 25.21 -10.78 -26.35
C THR A 104 26.32 -11.58 -25.67
N PRO A 105 27.54 -11.59 -26.25
CA PRO A 105 28.65 -12.42 -25.76
C PRO A 105 29.29 -11.90 -24.45
N ASN A 106 29.07 -10.63 -24.11
CA ASN A 106 29.55 -10.01 -22.88
C ASN A 106 28.42 -9.93 -21.85
N TYR A 107 28.71 -10.22 -20.58
CA TYR A 107 27.73 -10.18 -19.50
C TYR A 107 28.05 -9.02 -18.55
N ASN A 108 27.57 -7.83 -18.90
CA ASN A 108 27.93 -6.58 -18.23
C ASN A 108 26.74 -5.61 -18.07
N GLY A 109 25.50 -6.10 -18.12
CA GLY A 109 24.31 -5.28 -17.93
C GLY A 109 22.98 -6.04 -18.02
N SER A 110 21.88 -5.30 -17.88
CA SER A 110 20.51 -5.82 -17.79
C SER A 110 20.06 -6.61 -19.02
N THR A 111 20.55 -6.29 -20.23
CA THR A 111 20.21 -7.06 -21.44
C THR A 111 20.65 -8.52 -21.35
N ALA A 112 21.86 -8.79 -20.86
CA ALA A 112 22.37 -10.15 -20.69
C ALA A 112 21.61 -10.88 -19.56
N GLN A 113 21.30 -10.17 -18.46
CA GLN A 113 20.49 -10.66 -17.36
C GLN A 113 19.10 -11.15 -17.82
N THR A 114 18.34 -10.31 -18.52
CA THR A 114 17.00 -10.68 -19.02
C THR A 114 17.05 -11.89 -19.93
N ARG A 115 18.09 -12.01 -20.76
CA ARG A 115 18.29 -13.19 -21.63
C ARG A 115 18.62 -14.44 -20.82
N MET A 116 19.48 -14.33 -19.80
CA MET A 116 19.84 -15.45 -18.93
C MET A 116 18.64 -15.99 -18.15
N ILE A 117 17.80 -15.10 -17.61
CA ILE A 117 16.56 -15.50 -16.89
C ILE A 117 15.63 -16.27 -17.84
N ASN A 118 15.38 -15.72 -19.05
CA ASN A 118 14.54 -16.40 -20.04
C ASN A 118 15.10 -17.75 -20.49
N ASP A 119 16.39 -17.78 -20.83
CA ASP A 119 17.02 -18.96 -21.41
C ASP A 119 17.22 -20.07 -20.38
N SER A 120 17.56 -19.74 -19.12
CA SER A 120 17.66 -20.73 -18.05
C SER A 120 16.31 -21.41 -17.75
N GLN A 121 15.22 -20.63 -17.73
CA GLN A 121 13.86 -21.15 -17.59
C GLN A 121 13.49 -22.06 -18.76
N GLY A 122 13.78 -21.60 -19.99
CA GLY A 122 13.57 -22.37 -21.21
C GLY A 122 14.38 -23.68 -21.22
N ALA A 123 15.66 -23.63 -20.84
CA ALA A 123 16.54 -24.80 -20.82
C ALA A 123 16.04 -25.88 -19.86
N LEU A 124 15.69 -25.52 -18.61
CA LEU A 124 15.20 -26.47 -17.63
C LEU A 124 13.83 -27.05 -18.05
N THR A 125 12.92 -26.21 -18.53
CA THR A 125 11.61 -26.64 -19.03
C THR A 125 11.77 -27.67 -20.16
N GLN A 126 12.61 -27.37 -21.15
CA GLN A 126 12.87 -28.25 -22.29
C GLN A 126 13.60 -29.54 -21.88
N ALA A 127 14.52 -29.46 -20.92
CA ALA A 127 15.20 -30.64 -20.38
C ALA A 127 14.23 -31.59 -19.65
N LEU A 128 13.33 -31.05 -18.82
CA LEU A 128 12.30 -31.82 -18.14
C LEU A 128 11.29 -32.42 -19.14
N LEU A 129 10.83 -31.63 -20.12
CA LEU A 129 9.94 -32.13 -21.18
C LEU A 129 10.62 -33.23 -22.01
N TYR A 130 11.90 -33.12 -22.33
CA TYR A 130 12.64 -34.23 -22.96
C TYR A 130 12.65 -35.48 -22.06
N TYR A 131 13.03 -35.32 -20.79
CA TYR A 131 13.15 -36.45 -19.87
C TYR A 131 11.81 -37.18 -19.68
N VAL A 132 10.71 -36.43 -19.60
CA VAL A 132 9.36 -36.96 -19.48
C VAL A 132 8.83 -37.54 -20.78
N THR A 133 9.01 -36.87 -21.92
CA THR A 133 8.32 -37.24 -23.18
C THR A 133 9.15 -38.09 -24.14
N GLY A 134 10.48 -38.03 -24.04
CA GLY A 134 11.41 -38.66 -24.98
C GLY A 134 11.56 -37.97 -26.33
N ARG A 135 10.95 -36.79 -26.51
CA ARG A 135 10.99 -36.08 -27.79
C ARG A 135 12.32 -35.34 -27.99
N ASN A 136 13.06 -35.73 -29.01
CA ASN A 136 14.39 -35.20 -29.33
C ASN A 136 14.40 -33.69 -29.62
N GLU A 137 13.29 -33.11 -30.08
CA GLU A 137 13.18 -31.68 -30.34
C GLU A 137 13.33 -30.85 -29.07
N TYR A 138 12.83 -31.35 -27.93
CA TYR A 138 13.02 -30.70 -26.63
C TYR A 138 14.49 -30.76 -26.19
N ARG A 139 15.14 -31.92 -26.34
CA ARG A 139 16.59 -32.06 -26.08
C ARG A 139 17.42 -31.12 -26.95
N ARG A 140 17.11 -31.07 -28.25
CA ARG A 140 17.77 -30.15 -29.19
C ARG A 140 17.69 -28.71 -28.69
N ASN A 141 16.51 -28.24 -28.30
CA ASN A 141 16.33 -26.86 -27.87
C ASN A 141 17.11 -26.56 -26.57
N ALA A 142 17.06 -27.47 -25.59
CA ALA A 142 17.84 -27.37 -24.37
C ALA A 142 19.35 -27.32 -24.67
N MET A 143 19.85 -28.23 -25.52
CA MET A 143 21.26 -28.26 -25.93
C MET A 143 21.69 -26.98 -26.66
N ARG A 144 20.85 -26.42 -27.55
CA ARG A 144 21.14 -25.16 -28.24
C ARG A 144 21.25 -23.99 -27.26
N ILE A 145 20.38 -23.92 -26.27
CA ILE A 145 20.47 -22.89 -25.22
C ILE A 145 21.79 -23.06 -24.46
N LEU A 146 22.05 -24.26 -23.93
CA LEU A 146 23.25 -24.57 -23.15
C LEU A 146 24.53 -24.24 -23.92
N ARG A 147 24.60 -24.63 -25.20
CA ARG A 147 25.77 -24.37 -26.04
C ARG A 147 25.93 -22.90 -26.44
N THR A 148 24.83 -22.16 -26.69
CA THR A 148 24.88 -20.71 -26.88
C THR A 148 25.54 -20.01 -25.69
N TRP A 149 25.14 -20.37 -24.46
CA TRP A 149 25.73 -19.80 -23.25
C TRP A 149 27.14 -20.34 -22.94
N SER A 150 27.46 -21.57 -23.35
CA SER A 150 28.82 -22.12 -23.27
C SER A 150 29.83 -21.38 -24.16
N ASN A 151 29.38 -20.62 -25.16
CA ASN A 151 30.23 -19.85 -26.08
C ASN A 151 30.28 -18.34 -25.76
N MET A 152 29.91 -17.94 -24.53
CA MET A 152 30.08 -16.58 -24.02
C MET A 152 31.56 -16.16 -24.00
N ASN A 153 31.83 -14.85 -23.97
CA ASN A 153 33.17 -14.31 -23.80
C ASN A 153 33.55 -14.31 -22.30
N PRO A 154 34.50 -15.15 -21.84
CA PRO A 154 34.88 -15.23 -20.42
C PRO A 154 35.48 -13.93 -19.86
N ASN A 155 36.02 -13.07 -20.73
CA ASN A 155 36.57 -11.76 -20.36
C ASN A 155 35.54 -10.63 -20.45
N GLY A 156 34.30 -10.93 -20.86
CA GLY A 156 33.23 -9.97 -21.06
C GLY A 156 32.35 -9.72 -19.84
N TYR A 157 32.69 -10.27 -18.67
CA TYR A 157 31.90 -10.17 -17.45
C TYR A 157 32.31 -8.93 -16.65
N ALA A 158 31.34 -8.07 -16.34
CA ALA A 158 31.54 -6.91 -15.47
C ALA A 158 30.37 -6.77 -14.51
N TYR A 159 30.64 -6.34 -13.29
CA TYR A 159 29.61 -6.11 -12.29
C TYR A 159 28.72 -4.94 -12.71
N PHE A 160 27.42 -5.08 -12.52
CA PHE A 160 26.40 -4.05 -12.75
C PHE A 160 25.42 -4.05 -11.56
N PRO A 161 24.61 -2.99 -11.36
CA PRO A 161 23.67 -2.93 -10.24
C PRO A 161 22.86 -4.21 -10.11
N ASP A 162 22.83 -4.76 -8.89
CA ASP A 162 22.07 -5.96 -8.53
C ASP A 162 22.42 -7.24 -9.30
N ALA A 163 23.62 -7.31 -9.91
CA ALA A 163 24.05 -8.51 -10.63
C ALA A 163 24.08 -9.78 -9.74
N HIS A 164 24.43 -9.66 -8.47
CA HIS A 164 24.54 -10.80 -7.54
C HIS A 164 23.18 -11.44 -7.22
N ILE A 165 22.10 -10.65 -7.15
CA ILE A 165 20.76 -11.14 -6.80
C ILE A 165 19.94 -11.70 -7.97
N HIS A 166 20.40 -11.52 -9.21
CA HIS A 166 19.61 -11.86 -10.39
C HIS A 166 20.23 -12.94 -11.27
N ASN A 167 21.39 -13.48 -10.87
CA ASN A 167 22.17 -14.38 -11.71
C ASN A 167 22.37 -15.77 -11.09
N GLY A 168 22.23 -15.93 -9.76
CA GLY A 168 22.45 -17.20 -9.08
C GLY A 168 21.40 -18.26 -9.40
N VAL A 169 20.12 -17.93 -9.25
CA VAL A 169 19.01 -18.83 -9.57
C VAL A 169 18.94 -19.18 -11.06
N PRO A 170 19.09 -18.23 -12.01
CA PRO A 170 19.20 -18.57 -13.43
C PRO A 170 20.38 -19.51 -13.73
N LEU A 171 21.55 -19.30 -13.12
CA LEU A 171 22.67 -20.23 -13.29
C LEU A 171 22.31 -21.61 -12.78
N SER A 172 21.72 -21.73 -11.59
CA SER A 172 21.27 -23.01 -11.04
C SER A 172 20.34 -23.75 -12.00
N ARG A 173 19.27 -23.10 -12.51
CA ARG A 173 18.35 -23.71 -13.49
C ARG A 173 19.06 -24.16 -14.77
N MET A 174 20.01 -23.36 -15.27
CA MET A 174 20.83 -23.73 -16.42
C MET A 174 21.67 -25.00 -16.15
N LEU A 175 22.26 -25.10 -14.96
CA LEU A 175 23.07 -26.25 -14.56
C LEU A 175 22.23 -27.49 -14.25
N MET A 176 21.01 -27.34 -13.71
CA MET A 176 20.04 -28.44 -13.60
C MET A 176 19.70 -29.02 -14.98
N ALA A 177 19.47 -28.16 -15.97
CA ALA A 177 19.26 -28.60 -17.35
C ALA A 177 20.50 -29.31 -17.92
N ALA A 178 21.70 -28.76 -17.68
CA ALA A 178 22.97 -29.36 -18.08
C ALA A 178 23.17 -30.76 -17.47
N GLU A 179 22.87 -30.93 -16.19
CA GLU A 179 22.93 -32.22 -15.49
C GLU A 179 22.01 -33.27 -16.15
N ILE A 180 20.74 -32.91 -16.40
CA ILE A 180 19.80 -33.82 -17.09
C ILE A 180 20.33 -34.19 -18.47
N MET A 181 20.86 -33.22 -19.24
CA MET A 181 21.40 -33.49 -20.58
C MET A 181 22.68 -34.32 -20.56
N ARG A 182 23.59 -34.05 -19.61
CA ARG A 182 24.89 -34.71 -19.45
C ARG A 182 24.75 -36.18 -19.10
N TYR A 183 23.81 -36.50 -18.20
CA TYR A 183 23.67 -37.86 -17.67
C TYR A 183 22.52 -38.66 -18.26
N THR A 184 21.65 -38.06 -19.08
CA THR A 184 20.65 -38.80 -19.86
C THR A 184 21.19 -39.08 -21.26
N PRO A 185 21.38 -40.37 -21.65
CA PRO A 185 21.83 -40.72 -22.99
C PRO A 185 20.97 -40.09 -24.09
N ALA A 186 21.64 -39.62 -25.14
CA ALA A 186 21.00 -39.04 -26.33
C ALA A 186 20.62 -40.12 -27.34
N ASP A 187 19.61 -39.87 -28.15
CA ASP A 187 19.31 -40.69 -29.33
C ASP A 187 20.41 -40.48 -30.39
N PRO A 188 21.21 -41.51 -30.72
CA PRO A 188 22.28 -41.41 -31.69
C PRO A 188 21.77 -41.31 -33.13
N THR A 189 20.48 -41.58 -33.38
CA THR A 189 19.88 -41.60 -34.72
C THR A 189 19.32 -40.24 -35.15
N TYR A 190 19.24 -39.27 -34.24
CA TYR A 190 18.72 -37.93 -34.55
C TYR A 190 19.75 -37.09 -35.30
N THR A 191 19.43 -36.68 -36.53
CA THR A 191 20.39 -36.01 -37.43
C THR A 191 20.24 -34.50 -37.52
N ASP A 192 19.13 -33.90 -37.07
CA ASP A 192 18.88 -32.47 -37.27
C ASP A 192 19.78 -31.58 -36.40
N TYR A 193 20.34 -32.12 -35.32
CA TYR A 193 21.25 -31.43 -34.41
C TYR A 193 22.01 -32.42 -33.50
N PRO A 194 23.30 -32.19 -33.19
CA PRO A 194 24.07 -33.07 -32.31
C PRO A 194 23.52 -33.07 -30.87
N LEU A 195 22.84 -34.14 -30.48
CA LEU A 195 22.19 -34.26 -29.16
C LEU A 195 23.12 -34.75 -28.04
N ALA A 196 24.23 -35.40 -28.38
CA ALA A 196 25.15 -35.94 -27.39
C ALA A 196 25.80 -34.80 -26.59
N TRP A 197 25.85 -34.97 -25.27
CA TRP A 197 26.68 -34.13 -24.39
C TRP A 197 28.14 -34.56 -24.51
N THR A 198 29.07 -33.61 -24.51
CA THR A 198 30.50 -33.88 -24.65
C THR A 198 31.31 -33.25 -23.51
N ASP A 199 32.53 -33.74 -23.28
CA ASP A 199 33.46 -33.11 -22.33
C ASP A 199 33.78 -31.66 -22.70
N THR A 200 33.75 -31.34 -24.00
CA THR A 200 33.89 -29.96 -24.48
C THR A 200 32.72 -29.08 -24.03
N ASP A 201 31.48 -29.60 -24.01
CA ASP A 201 30.33 -28.87 -23.50
C ASP A 201 30.50 -28.54 -22.01
N THR A 202 30.93 -29.53 -21.21
CA THR A 202 31.26 -29.33 -19.78
C THR A 202 32.34 -28.27 -19.59
N GLN A 203 33.47 -28.39 -20.29
CA GLN A 203 34.61 -27.48 -20.15
C GLN A 203 34.24 -26.05 -20.55
N LYS A 204 33.50 -25.87 -21.65
CA LYS A 204 33.07 -24.55 -22.11
C LYS A 204 32.07 -23.89 -21.17
N LEU A 205 31.07 -24.62 -20.67
CA LEU A 205 30.15 -24.09 -19.67
C LEU A 205 30.88 -23.65 -18.40
N LYS A 206 31.84 -24.45 -17.94
CA LYS A 206 32.69 -24.08 -16.82
C LYS A 206 33.46 -22.79 -17.10
N ASP A 207 34.27 -22.76 -18.15
CA ASP A 207 35.25 -21.70 -18.39
C ASP A 207 34.61 -20.39 -18.87
N ASN A 208 33.51 -20.46 -19.61
CA ASN A 208 32.89 -19.30 -20.26
C ASN A 208 31.64 -18.77 -19.53
N LEU A 209 31.06 -19.56 -18.60
CA LEU A 209 29.87 -19.16 -17.85
C LEU A 209 30.06 -19.27 -16.33
N VAL A 210 30.31 -20.48 -15.80
CA VAL A 210 30.33 -20.71 -14.35
C VAL A 210 31.45 -19.93 -13.64
N ASP A 211 32.70 -20.08 -14.08
CA ASP A 211 33.84 -19.43 -13.41
C ASP A 211 33.86 -17.90 -13.57
N PRO A 212 33.49 -17.32 -14.73
CA PRO A 212 33.31 -15.88 -14.85
C PRO A 212 32.19 -15.33 -13.96
N MET A 213 31.02 -15.99 -13.91
CA MET A 213 29.92 -15.55 -13.04
C MET A 213 30.28 -15.63 -11.56
N GLU A 214 30.94 -16.71 -11.15
CA GLU A 214 31.50 -16.85 -9.80
C GLU A 214 32.39 -15.68 -9.42
N ARG A 215 33.42 -15.42 -10.24
CA ARG A 215 34.42 -14.39 -9.97
C ARG A 215 33.80 -12.99 -9.89
N THR A 216 32.84 -12.70 -10.78
CA THR A 216 32.29 -11.35 -10.94
C THR A 216 31.06 -11.09 -10.08
N PHE A 217 30.20 -12.08 -9.85
CA PHE A 217 28.87 -11.88 -9.24
C PHE A 217 28.70 -12.53 -7.87
N PHE A 218 29.37 -13.65 -7.56
CA PHE A 218 29.03 -14.48 -6.38
C PHE A 218 30.12 -14.57 -5.30
N SER A 219 31.30 -14.00 -5.55
CA SER A 219 32.51 -14.19 -4.73
C SER A 219 32.54 -13.49 -3.36
N SER A 220 31.48 -12.78 -2.97
CA SER A 220 31.43 -11.98 -1.74
C SER A 220 30.52 -12.61 -0.69
N ASN A 221 31.02 -12.72 0.54
CA ASN A 221 30.29 -13.18 1.72
C ASN A 221 29.77 -12.05 2.62
N GLU A 222 29.76 -10.81 2.11
CA GLU A 222 29.39 -9.60 2.85
C GLU A 222 28.12 -8.95 2.28
N ARG A 223 27.39 -9.68 1.43
CA ARG A 223 26.15 -9.16 0.81
C ARG A 223 25.02 -9.13 1.83
N PHE A 224 24.16 -8.13 1.67
CA PHE A 224 23.03 -7.89 2.56
C PHE A 224 22.01 -9.01 2.48
N ARG A 225 21.81 -9.76 3.57
CA ARG A 225 20.70 -10.67 3.84
C ARG A 225 20.36 -11.59 2.64
N ASN A 226 19.14 -11.57 2.11
CA ASN A 226 18.70 -12.39 0.97
C ASN A 226 19.59 -12.22 -0.26
N GLN A 227 20.24 -11.07 -0.42
CA GLN A 227 21.12 -10.81 -1.54
C GLN A 227 22.36 -11.72 -1.53
N GLN A 228 22.84 -12.10 -0.34
CA GLN A 228 23.87 -13.13 -0.22
C GLN A 228 23.31 -14.50 -0.58
N GLN A 229 22.10 -14.82 -0.13
CA GLN A 229 21.45 -16.11 -0.37
C GLN A 229 21.29 -16.36 -1.88
N TYR A 230 20.82 -15.37 -2.66
CA TYR A 230 20.78 -15.48 -4.12
C TYR A 230 22.14 -15.78 -4.75
N SER A 231 23.20 -15.15 -4.23
CA SER A 231 24.57 -15.36 -4.71
C SER A 231 25.04 -16.78 -4.43
N LEU A 232 24.71 -17.31 -3.24
CA LEU A 232 25.05 -18.66 -2.82
C LEU A 232 24.40 -19.73 -3.70
N VAL A 233 23.21 -19.47 -4.26
CA VAL A 233 22.54 -20.43 -5.16
C VAL A 233 23.45 -20.73 -6.36
N GLY A 234 23.94 -19.68 -7.03
CA GLY A 234 24.83 -19.81 -8.18
C GLY A 234 26.18 -20.42 -7.81
N ARG A 235 26.74 -20.01 -6.66
CA ARG A 235 28.02 -20.50 -6.14
C ARG A 235 27.99 -22.00 -5.84
N ILE A 236 26.95 -22.49 -5.15
CA ILE A 236 26.78 -23.91 -4.78
C ILE A 236 26.49 -24.74 -6.03
N ALA A 237 25.54 -24.32 -6.87
CA ALA A 237 25.22 -25.03 -8.11
C ALA A 237 26.44 -25.15 -9.03
N GLY A 238 27.19 -24.04 -9.18
CA GLY A 238 28.43 -24.02 -9.95
C GLY A 238 29.52 -24.93 -9.36
N ALA A 239 29.66 -24.97 -8.03
CA ALA A 239 30.62 -25.83 -7.36
C ALA A 239 30.30 -27.32 -7.56
N ILE A 240 29.03 -27.72 -7.44
CA ILE A 240 28.57 -29.08 -7.72
C ILE A 240 28.89 -29.44 -9.17
N PHE A 241 28.38 -28.66 -10.14
CA PHE A 241 28.54 -28.98 -11.58
C PHE A 241 30.00 -29.11 -12.03
N THR A 242 30.90 -28.33 -11.42
CA THR A 242 32.33 -28.26 -11.79
C THR A 242 33.24 -29.13 -10.91
N ASP A 243 32.66 -29.98 -10.04
CA ASP A 243 33.41 -30.82 -9.10
C ASP A 243 34.34 -30.04 -8.14
N ASN A 244 33.98 -28.79 -7.80
CA ASN A 244 34.80 -27.92 -6.96
C ASN A 244 34.45 -28.07 -5.47
N ARG A 245 35.07 -29.06 -4.81
CA ARG A 245 34.79 -29.37 -3.41
C ARG A 245 35.10 -28.21 -2.45
N ALA A 246 36.22 -27.52 -2.64
CA ALA A 246 36.63 -26.41 -1.76
C ALA A 246 35.62 -25.26 -1.80
N ARG A 247 35.17 -24.85 -3.00
CA ARG A 247 34.15 -23.81 -3.16
C ARG A 247 32.83 -24.23 -2.53
N TYR A 248 32.42 -25.49 -2.71
CA TYR A 248 31.20 -26.03 -2.11
C TYR A 248 31.24 -25.96 -0.59
N ASP A 249 32.31 -26.46 0.03
CA ASP A 249 32.43 -26.51 1.50
C ASP A 249 32.41 -25.11 2.13
N GLU A 250 33.10 -24.16 1.52
CA GLU A 250 33.05 -22.75 1.92
C GLU A 250 31.65 -22.16 1.77
N SER A 251 30.96 -22.48 0.67
CA SER A 251 29.61 -21.94 0.42
C SER A 251 28.57 -22.51 1.37
N VAL A 252 28.70 -23.78 1.79
CA VAL A 252 27.83 -24.38 2.80
C VAL A 252 28.08 -23.72 4.16
N GLU A 253 29.33 -23.43 4.52
CA GLU A 253 29.63 -22.70 5.75
C GLU A 253 29.07 -21.27 5.72
N TRP A 254 29.15 -20.57 4.58
CA TRP A 254 28.53 -19.25 4.37
C TRP A 254 27.00 -19.29 4.42
N LEU A 255 26.38 -20.38 3.97
CA LEU A 255 24.94 -20.60 4.08
C LEU A 255 24.53 -20.74 5.55
N THR A 256 25.31 -21.46 6.37
CA THR A 256 24.93 -21.77 7.76
C THR A 256 25.28 -20.66 8.76
N VAL A 257 26.56 -20.25 8.80
CA VAL A 257 27.12 -19.38 9.85
C VAL A 257 27.82 -18.16 9.26
N ASN A 258 28.58 -18.34 8.18
CA ASN A 258 29.41 -17.30 7.57
C ASN A 258 30.36 -16.63 8.58
N ALA A 259 31.08 -17.44 9.35
CA ALA A 259 31.87 -16.98 10.49
C ALA A 259 33.00 -16.00 10.10
N THR A 260 33.42 -16.00 8.83
CA THR A 260 34.49 -15.13 8.32
C THR A 260 34.01 -13.78 7.83
N SER A 261 32.70 -13.53 7.77
CA SER A 261 32.18 -12.22 7.38
C SER A 261 32.51 -11.15 8.42
N THR A 262 32.98 -9.99 7.95
CA THR A 262 33.20 -8.82 8.81
C THR A 262 31.89 -8.10 9.18
N ARG A 263 30.77 -8.51 8.56
CA ARG A 263 29.44 -7.91 8.66
C ARG A 263 28.41 -8.92 9.17
N GLN A 264 28.58 -9.39 10.41
CA GLN A 264 27.67 -10.37 11.04
C GLN A 264 26.24 -9.84 11.23
N ASP A 265 26.11 -8.51 11.28
CA ASP A 265 24.88 -7.74 11.44
C ASP A 265 23.94 -7.85 10.23
N ILE A 266 24.46 -8.06 9.02
CA ILE A 266 23.68 -7.91 7.79
C ILE A 266 23.82 -9.06 6.80
N ASN A 267 24.55 -10.13 7.11
CA ASN A 267 24.76 -11.20 6.13
C ASN A 267 23.55 -12.15 6.01
N GLY A 268 23.55 -13.00 4.98
CA GLY A 268 22.46 -13.91 4.61
C GLY A 268 22.58 -15.34 5.14
N ALA A 269 23.53 -15.64 6.03
CA ALA A 269 23.61 -16.96 6.65
C ALA A 269 22.34 -17.24 7.46
N ILE A 270 21.94 -18.52 7.58
CA ILE A 270 20.73 -18.94 8.31
C ILE A 270 20.69 -18.34 9.73
N MET A 271 21.82 -18.35 10.44
CA MET A 271 21.91 -17.84 11.82
C MET A 271 21.80 -16.32 11.92
N SER A 272 22.18 -15.59 10.87
CA SER A 272 22.13 -14.12 10.84
C SER A 272 20.79 -13.64 10.29
N ALA A 273 20.27 -14.26 9.21
CA ALA A 273 19.02 -13.88 8.56
C ALA A 273 17.78 -14.24 9.38
N ILE A 274 17.88 -15.30 10.20
CA ILE A 274 16.82 -15.73 11.13
C ILE A 274 17.39 -15.63 12.55
N ALA A 275 17.14 -14.51 13.20
CA ALA A 275 17.63 -14.27 14.55
C ALA A 275 16.84 -15.08 15.57
N ARG A 276 17.54 -15.48 16.63
CA ARG A 276 16.95 -16.04 17.85
C ARG A 276 16.98 -14.95 18.91
N ILE A 277 15.80 -14.61 19.42
CA ILE A 277 15.64 -13.59 20.45
C ILE A 277 15.35 -14.30 21.77
N ASP A 278 16.31 -14.27 22.68
CA ASP A 278 16.16 -14.89 23.99
C ASP A 278 15.17 -14.13 24.89
N ALA A 279 14.52 -14.87 25.79
CA ALA A 279 13.50 -14.33 26.71
C ALA A 279 14.02 -13.19 27.60
N ASP A 280 15.31 -13.19 27.91
CA ASP A 280 16.01 -12.21 28.74
C ASP A 280 16.73 -11.11 27.94
N ASN A 281 16.61 -11.13 26.60
CA ASN A 281 17.13 -10.06 25.76
C ASN A 281 16.43 -8.73 26.12
N PRO A 282 17.15 -7.62 26.35
CA PRO A 282 16.55 -6.34 26.76
C PRO A 282 15.58 -5.73 25.73
N LEU A 283 15.68 -6.14 24.46
CA LEU A 283 14.77 -5.73 23.39
C LEU A 283 13.50 -6.61 23.32
N ASN A 284 13.51 -7.76 23.98
CA ASN A 284 12.38 -8.69 24.00
C ASN A 284 11.31 -8.26 25.01
N LYS A 285 10.17 -7.80 24.50
CA LYS A 285 9.04 -7.35 25.33
C LYS A 285 8.09 -8.49 25.73
N THR A 286 8.27 -9.69 25.19
CA THR A 286 7.33 -10.82 25.37
C THR A 286 7.67 -11.72 26.56
N GLY A 287 8.93 -11.71 27.01
CA GLY A 287 9.43 -12.61 28.05
C GLY A 287 9.51 -14.09 27.63
N LYS A 288 9.39 -14.38 26.32
CA LYS A 288 9.52 -15.73 25.74
C LYS A 288 10.57 -15.68 24.63
N THR A 289 11.32 -16.77 24.47
CA THR A 289 12.23 -16.90 23.32
C THR A 289 11.41 -17.05 22.03
N PHE A 290 11.77 -16.30 21.00
CA PHE A 290 11.17 -16.43 19.66
C PHE A 290 12.23 -16.27 18.58
N TYR A 291 11.82 -16.48 17.34
CA TYR A 291 12.66 -16.34 16.15
C TYR A 291 12.01 -15.33 15.21
N GLU A 292 12.82 -14.56 14.50
CA GLU A 292 12.32 -13.56 13.55
C GLU A 292 13.18 -13.54 12.28
N VAL A 293 12.54 -13.33 11.13
CA VAL A 293 13.26 -13.08 9.87
C VAL A 293 13.58 -11.60 9.84
N GLU A 294 14.87 -11.27 9.92
CA GLU A 294 15.35 -9.90 10.13
C GLU A 294 14.88 -8.90 9.06
N GLU A 295 14.74 -9.36 7.81
CA GLU A 295 14.25 -8.53 6.71
C GLU A 295 12.79 -8.11 6.83
N MET A 296 12.00 -8.71 7.74
CA MET A 296 10.63 -8.27 8.02
C MET A 296 10.58 -6.83 8.56
N SER A 297 11.69 -6.31 9.09
CA SER A 297 11.86 -4.88 9.42
C SER A 297 11.78 -3.96 8.20
N ARG A 298 12.14 -4.46 7.01
CA ARG A 298 12.14 -3.71 5.75
C ARG A 298 10.82 -3.87 5.00
N ASP A 299 10.46 -5.10 4.67
CA ASP A 299 9.18 -5.45 4.04
C ASP A 299 8.95 -6.96 3.99
N GLY A 300 7.68 -7.38 3.85
CA GLY A 300 7.30 -8.79 3.80
C GLY A 300 7.67 -9.51 2.50
N ALA A 301 7.98 -8.77 1.42
CA ALA A 301 8.37 -9.36 0.15
C ALA A 301 9.75 -10.00 0.26
N HIS A 302 10.74 -9.22 0.69
CA HIS A 302 12.11 -9.69 0.76
C HIS A 302 12.35 -10.67 1.91
N ALA A 303 11.60 -10.54 3.02
CA ALA A 303 11.55 -11.59 4.03
C ALA A 303 10.99 -12.91 3.47
N GLY A 304 10.01 -12.83 2.55
CA GLY A 304 9.55 -13.97 1.77
C GLY A 304 10.66 -14.57 0.91
N ASP A 305 11.45 -13.74 0.23
CA ASP A 305 12.63 -14.19 -0.53
C ASP A 305 13.63 -14.93 0.36
N ASN A 306 13.83 -14.50 1.63
CA ASN A 306 14.68 -15.26 2.56
C ASN A 306 14.17 -16.68 2.74
N VAL A 307 12.87 -16.84 3.00
CA VAL A 307 12.25 -18.15 3.20
C VAL A 307 12.35 -19.00 1.94
N ASP A 308 12.06 -18.43 0.76
CA ASP A 308 12.08 -19.16 -0.51
C ASP A 308 13.49 -19.61 -0.91
N ILE A 309 14.46 -18.69 -0.87
CA ILE A 309 15.83 -18.98 -1.29
C ILE A 309 16.53 -19.91 -0.30
N LEU A 310 16.31 -19.78 1.00
CA LEU A 310 16.84 -20.74 1.97
C LEU A 310 16.25 -22.13 1.74
N GLY A 311 14.93 -22.26 1.51
CA GLY A 311 14.31 -23.53 1.14
C GLY A 311 15.00 -24.20 -0.06
N GLY A 312 15.25 -23.43 -1.12
CA GLY A 312 15.96 -23.89 -2.30
C GLY A 312 17.44 -24.23 -2.09
N LEU A 313 18.17 -23.44 -1.29
CA LEU A 313 19.57 -23.69 -0.93
C LEU A 313 19.73 -24.98 -0.13
N LEU A 314 18.87 -25.19 0.86
CA LEU A 314 18.88 -26.41 1.67
C LEU A 314 18.56 -27.64 0.82
N ARG A 315 17.65 -27.52 -0.16
CA ARG A 315 17.40 -28.57 -1.16
C ARG A 315 18.65 -28.91 -1.97
N LEU A 316 19.41 -27.92 -2.45
CA LEU A 316 20.66 -28.16 -3.20
C LEU A 316 21.69 -28.96 -2.37
N VAL A 317 21.87 -28.59 -1.10
CA VAL A 317 22.84 -29.23 -0.20
C VAL A 317 22.37 -30.63 0.23
N THR A 318 21.07 -30.79 0.47
CA THR A 318 20.46 -32.05 0.87
C THR A 318 20.47 -33.08 -0.26
N ALA A 319 20.28 -32.65 -1.51
CA ALA A 319 20.38 -33.52 -2.69
C ALA A 319 21.72 -34.28 -2.71
N GLN A 320 22.83 -33.57 -2.48
CA GLN A 320 24.17 -34.16 -2.35
C GLN A 320 24.38 -35.06 -1.10
N GLY A 321 23.38 -35.21 -0.24
CA GLY A 321 23.46 -35.96 1.02
C GLY A 321 24.40 -35.31 2.05
N THR A 322 24.65 -34.01 1.94
CA THR A 322 25.57 -33.30 2.83
C THR A 322 24.92 -33.01 4.17
N LYS A 323 25.62 -33.37 5.25
CA LYS A 323 25.32 -32.97 6.62
C LYS A 323 26.32 -31.91 7.08
N VAL A 324 25.96 -31.16 8.11
CA VAL A 324 26.80 -30.10 8.68
C VAL A 324 27.05 -30.34 10.16
N ASP A 325 28.20 -29.88 10.63
CA ASP A 325 28.50 -29.77 12.06
C ASP A 325 27.52 -28.78 12.71
N PRO A 326 26.86 -29.15 13.82
CA PRO A 326 25.76 -28.36 14.40
C PRO A 326 26.20 -27.01 14.99
N PHE A 327 27.50 -26.76 15.16
CA PHE A 327 28.03 -25.53 15.75
C PHE A 327 28.73 -24.63 14.74
N THR A 328 29.60 -25.22 13.93
CA THR A 328 30.41 -24.50 12.93
C THR A 328 29.69 -24.38 11.59
N GLY A 329 28.68 -25.21 11.33
CA GLY A 329 27.93 -25.23 10.07
C GLY A 329 28.72 -25.76 8.86
N LYS A 330 29.96 -26.21 9.06
CA LYS A 330 30.79 -26.80 8.00
C LYS A 330 30.28 -28.19 7.62
N PRO A 331 30.41 -28.62 6.35
CA PRO A 331 30.15 -30.00 5.96
C PRO A 331 30.90 -30.99 6.86
N SER A 332 30.19 -31.99 7.39
CA SER A 332 30.75 -32.95 8.33
C SER A 332 30.17 -34.35 8.11
N GLY A 333 31.03 -35.35 8.31
CA GLY A 333 30.66 -36.77 8.39
C GLY A 333 30.67 -37.32 9.82
N SER A 334 30.80 -36.46 10.84
CA SER A 334 30.78 -36.87 12.24
C SER A 334 29.42 -37.46 12.65
N GLY A 335 29.40 -38.27 13.71
CA GLY A 335 28.18 -38.94 14.17
C GLY A 335 27.10 -37.98 14.71
N ASP A 336 27.50 -36.78 15.11
CA ASP A 336 26.66 -35.68 15.57
C ASP A 336 26.31 -34.67 14.45
N ALA A 337 26.77 -34.89 13.21
CA ALA A 337 26.40 -34.04 12.08
C ALA A 337 24.89 -34.12 11.80
N VAL A 338 24.28 -32.96 11.57
CA VAL A 338 22.84 -32.80 11.35
C VAL A 338 22.54 -32.50 9.88
N SER A 339 21.31 -32.74 9.43
CA SER A 339 20.90 -32.23 8.12
C SER A 339 20.90 -30.69 8.15
N VAL A 340 21.03 -30.05 6.98
CA VAL A 340 20.99 -28.58 6.92
C VAL A 340 19.63 -27.99 7.30
N TYR A 341 18.54 -28.76 7.21
CA TYR A 341 17.24 -28.37 7.77
C TYR A 341 17.26 -28.35 9.29
N ARG A 342 17.93 -29.33 9.93
CA ARG A 342 18.06 -29.41 11.39
C ARG A 342 19.06 -28.44 12.01
N PHE A 343 19.79 -27.69 11.18
CA PHE A 343 20.83 -26.77 11.65
C PHE A 343 20.24 -25.60 12.45
N GLY A 344 20.92 -25.22 13.55
CA GLY A 344 20.57 -24.04 14.35
C GLY A 344 19.26 -24.12 15.12
N ASP A 345 18.85 -25.34 15.52
CA ASP A 345 17.56 -25.66 16.18
C ASP A 345 16.36 -25.48 15.23
N ASP A 346 16.38 -26.22 14.11
CA ASP A 346 15.37 -26.14 13.04
C ASP A 346 15.15 -24.68 12.56
N ARG A 347 16.25 -23.94 12.37
CA ARG A 347 16.19 -22.48 12.26
C ARG A 347 15.28 -21.99 11.14
N LEU A 348 15.33 -22.64 9.97
CA LEU A 348 14.44 -22.31 8.85
C LEU A 348 12.97 -22.58 9.19
N LEU A 349 12.65 -23.68 9.89
CA LEU A 349 11.28 -23.98 10.32
C LEU A 349 10.74 -22.88 11.24
N ARG A 350 11.53 -22.49 12.24
CA ARG A 350 11.17 -21.45 13.21
C ARG A 350 10.98 -20.08 12.56
N GLY A 351 11.90 -19.69 11.67
CA GLY A 351 11.81 -18.43 10.92
C GLY A 351 10.62 -18.39 9.95
N ALA A 352 10.41 -19.47 9.18
CA ALA A 352 9.27 -19.57 8.27
C ALA A 352 7.92 -19.56 9.03
N ASN A 353 7.88 -20.11 10.25
CA ASN A 353 6.70 -20.03 11.12
C ASN A 353 6.42 -18.59 11.61
N SER A 354 7.44 -17.86 12.05
CA SER A 354 7.29 -16.45 12.45
C SER A 354 6.88 -15.56 11.28
N TYR A 355 7.48 -15.76 10.11
CA TYR A 355 7.08 -15.09 8.89
C TYR A 355 5.60 -15.37 8.56
N ALA A 356 5.19 -16.65 8.58
CA ALA A 356 3.81 -17.05 8.34
C ALA A 356 2.84 -16.46 9.37
N GLU A 357 3.20 -16.41 10.66
CA GLU A 357 2.39 -15.79 11.72
C GLU A 357 2.00 -14.35 11.35
N TYR A 358 3.00 -13.54 11.01
CA TYR A 358 2.76 -12.14 10.66
C TYR A 358 1.95 -11.97 9.37
N MET A 359 2.30 -12.75 8.35
CA MET A 359 1.70 -12.67 7.02
C MET A 359 0.26 -13.19 7.00
N LEU A 360 -0.09 -14.15 7.87
CA LEU A 360 -1.46 -14.63 8.06
C LEU A 360 -2.37 -13.61 8.78
N GLY A 361 -1.77 -12.61 9.47
CA GLY A 361 -2.50 -11.53 10.13
C GLY A 361 -2.48 -11.57 11.65
N TYR A 362 -1.73 -12.47 12.28
CA TYR A 362 -1.57 -12.50 13.73
C TYR A 362 -0.69 -11.36 14.23
N ASP A 363 -0.80 -11.05 15.52
CA ASP A 363 0.18 -10.23 16.23
C ASP A 363 1.44 -11.08 16.48
N THR A 364 2.59 -10.62 15.98
CA THR A 364 3.84 -11.39 15.98
C THR A 364 4.86 -10.75 16.92
N PRO A 365 5.51 -11.53 17.81
CA PRO A 365 6.65 -11.06 18.59
C PRO A 365 7.74 -10.43 17.71
N TRP A 366 8.32 -9.34 18.17
CA TRP A 366 9.39 -8.64 17.47
C TRP A 366 10.37 -8.00 18.44
N ALA A 367 11.66 -8.05 18.13
CA ALA A 367 12.70 -7.29 18.80
C ALA A 367 13.58 -6.61 17.76
N ASP A 368 13.72 -5.28 17.82
CA ASP A 368 14.53 -4.58 16.84
C ASP A 368 16.04 -4.69 17.15
N THR A 369 16.65 -5.76 16.66
CA THR A 369 18.09 -6.04 16.68
C THR A 369 18.86 -5.25 15.61
N THR A 370 18.17 -4.63 14.66
CA THR A 370 18.76 -3.88 13.52
C THR A 370 19.08 -2.42 13.87
N GLY A 371 18.44 -1.88 14.92
CA GLY A 371 18.54 -0.47 15.32
C GLY A 371 17.68 0.46 14.45
N GLY A 372 16.56 -0.05 13.91
CA GLY A 372 15.70 0.60 12.92
C GLY A 372 14.29 0.99 13.40
N THR A 373 13.25 0.48 12.72
CA THR A 373 11.83 0.90 12.81
C THR A 373 11.12 0.62 14.13
N SER A 374 11.73 -0.08 15.09
CA SER A 374 11.10 -0.60 16.32
C SER A 374 9.93 -1.59 16.12
N GLY A 375 9.62 -1.97 14.87
CA GLY A 375 8.50 -2.86 14.53
C GLY A 375 8.58 -3.46 13.11
N ILE A 376 7.72 -4.45 12.86
CA ILE A 376 7.62 -5.18 11.58
C ILE A 376 6.97 -4.30 10.50
N SER A 377 7.56 -4.27 9.30
CA SER A 377 7.04 -3.54 8.15
C SER A 377 5.72 -4.11 7.66
N THR A 378 4.76 -3.23 7.39
CA THR A 378 3.44 -3.61 6.86
C THR A 378 3.42 -3.80 5.35
N ALA A 379 4.51 -3.45 4.67
CA ALA A 379 4.63 -3.57 3.22
C ALA A 379 4.53 -5.03 2.79
N TYR A 380 3.69 -5.31 1.80
CA TYR A 380 3.37 -6.65 1.28
C TYR A 380 2.77 -7.64 2.30
N ARG A 381 2.32 -7.18 3.48
CA ARG A 381 1.69 -8.07 4.47
C ARG A 381 0.48 -8.78 3.86
N GLY A 382 0.40 -10.10 4.04
CA GLY A 382 -0.64 -10.96 3.46
C GLY A 382 -0.28 -11.60 2.13
N ARG A 383 0.84 -11.27 1.50
CA ARG A 383 1.28 -11.78 0.21
C ARG A 383 1.94 -13.17 0.29
N LEU A 384 1.19 -14.19 0.70
CA LEU A 384 1.69 -15.56 0.82
C LEU A 384 1.75 -16.27 -0.54
N TYR A 385 0.94 -15.84 -1.51
CA TYR A 385 0.90 -16.43 -2.85
C TYR A 385 2.19 -16.30 -3.68
N GLU A 386 3.17 -15.49 -3.26
CA GLU A 386 4.48 -15.36 -3.94
C GLU A 386 5.62 -16.13 -3.24
N VAL A 387 5.36 -16.79 -2.10
CA VAL A 387 6.39 -17.55 -1.35
C VAL A 387 6.19 -19.05 -1.54
N ASP A 388 6.61 -19.54 -2.71
CA ASP A 388 6.40 -20.91 -3.18
C ASP A 388 6.98 -21.98 -2.22
N ALA A 389 8.11 -21.72 -1.55
CA ALA A 389 8.74 -22.70 -0.67
C ALA A 389 7.97 -22.99 0.63
N ILE A 390 6.92 -22.24 1.00
CA ILE A 390 6.15 -22.50 2.25
C ILE A 390 5.66 -23.96 2.30
N ALA A 391 5.04 -24.43 1.22
CA ALA A 391 4.55 -25.80 1.14
C ALA A 391 5.72 -26.81 1.11
N GLU A 392 6.82 -26.48 0.42
CA GLU A 392 8.00 -27.34 0.36
C GLU A 392 8.65 -27.52 1.75
N ILE A 393 8.84 -26.43 2.49
CA ILE A 393 9.42 -26.44 3.83
C ILE A 393 8.53 -27.27 4.76
N TYR A 394 7.22 -27.01 4.79
CA TYR A 394 6.26 -27.81 5.56
C TYR A 394 6.39 -29.31 5.24
N ASN A 395 6.34 -29.66 3.96
CA ASN A 395 6.37 -31.06 3.52
C ASN A 395 7.71 -31.73 3.82
N THR A 396 8.83 -31.02 3.67
CA THR A 396 10.16 -31.57 3.95
C THR A 396 10.33 -31.84 5.43
N TYR A 397 9.99 -30.87 6.31
CA TYR A 397 10.09 -31.10 7.74
C TYR A 397 9.16 -32.22 8.23
N LYS A 398 7.93 -32.27 7.70
CA LYS A 398 6.95 -33.29 8.08
C LYS A 398 7.32 -34.69 7.62
N TYR A 399 7.60 -34.87 6.33
CA TYR A 399 7.73 -36.20 5.72
C TYR A 399 9.17 -36.69 5.58
N VAL A 400 10.16 -35.81 5.57
CA VAL A 400 11.58 -36.17 5.40
C VAL A 400 12.32 -36.09 6.74
N GLU A 401 12.17 -34.98 7.45
CA GLU A 401 12.86 -34.77 8.74
C GLU A 401 12.11 -35.37 9.93
N GLY A 402 10.82 -35.71 9.77
CA GLY A 402 10.00 -36.36 10.82
C GLY A 402 9.58 -35.42 11.95
N VAL A 403 9.40 -34.12 11.67
CA VAL A 403 8.87 -33.13 12.64
C VAL A 403 7.35 -33.17 12.66
N ASP A 404 6.77 -33.04 13.86
CA ASP A 404 5.35 -32.69 14.00
C ASP A 404 5.16 -31.19 13.75
N VAL A 405 5.15 -30.82 12.47
CA VAL A 405 5.10 -29.40 12.05
C VAL A 405 3.82 -28.71 12.52
N ASP A 406 2.71 -29.44 12.59
CA ASP A 406 1.43 -28.90 13.05
C ASP A 406 1.49 -28.47 14.54
N ALA A 407 2.32 -29.12 15.35
CA ALA A 407 2.57 -28.74 16.75
C ALA A 407 3.72 -27.73 16.92
N GLU A 408 4.81 -27.90 16.17
CA GLU A 408 6.03 -27.09 16.35
C GLU A 408 6.03 -25.76 15.58
N ALA A 409 5.29 -25.69 14.47
CA ALA A 409 5.21 -24.55 13.58
C ALA A 409 3.77 -24.40 13.01
N PRO A 410 2.77 -24.15 13.88
CA PRO A 410 1.36 -24.16 13.51
C PRO A 410 0.97 -23.11 12.47
N TYR A 411 1.66 -21.96 12.44
CA TYR A 411 1.39 -20.90 11.46
C TYR A 411 1.94 -21.27 10.09
N LEU A 412 3.14 -21.87 10.02
CA LEU A 412 3.64 -22.45 8.77
C LEU A 412 2.69 -23.53 8.25
N ALA A 413 2.20 -24.41 9.13
CA ALA A 413 1.24 -25.44 8.76
C ALA A 413 -0.05 -24.85 8.18
N THR A 414 -0.54 -23.76 8.78
CA THR A 414 -1.71 -23.03 8.29
C THR A 414 -1.44 -22.37 6.93
N ALA A 415 -0.31 -21.67 6.77
CA ALA A 415 0.09 -21.07 5.51
C ALA A 415 0.26 -22.12 4.39
N ALA A 416 0.82 -23.30 4.71
CA ALA A 416 0.96 -24.40 3.76
C ALA A 416 -0.40 -24.97 3.31
N ARG A 417 -1.38 -25.10 4.21
CA ARG A 417 -2.77 -25.45 3.85
C ARG A 417 -3.44 -24.38 3.00
N HIS A 418 -3.10 -23.11 3.26
CA HIS A 418 -3.60 -21.97 2.51
C HIS A 418 -2.90 -21.76 1.17
N ALA A 419 -1.83 -22.50 0.85
CA ALA A 419 -1.10 -22.32 -0.40
C ALA A 419 -2.00 -22.57 -1.63
N ASN A 420 -1.77 -21.82 -2.70
CA ASN A 420 -2.51 -21.96 -3.97
C ASN A 420 -2.09 -23.17 -4.80
N GLY A 421 -1.32 -24.10 -4.22
CA GLY A 421 -0.47 -25.01 -4.97
C GLY A 421 0.70 -24.25 -5.63
N PRO A 422 1.47 -24.88 -6.52
CA PRO A 422 2.50 -24.20 -7.29
C PRO A 422 1.89 -23.10 -8.14
N ALA A 423 2.36 -21.87 -7.96
CA ALA A 423 2.08 -20.81 -8.91
C ALA A 423 2.78 -21.15 -10.23
N ILE A 424 2.05 -21.69 -11.20
CA ILE A 424 2.49 -21.56 -12.58
C ILE A 424 1.25 -21.12 -13.40
N PRO A 425 0.91 -19.82 -13.37
CA PRO A 425 1.11 -19.04 -14.59
C PRO A 425 1.93 -17.78 -14.33
N TRP A 426 3.02 -17.67 -15.07
CA TRP A 426 3.68 -16.43 -15.38
C TRP A 426 2.75 -15.55 -16.25
N GLY A 427 2.38 -14.34 -15.82
CA GLY A 427 1.77 -13.34 -16.73
C GLY A 427 1.48 -11.99 -16.07
N PRO A 428 1.24 -10.90 -16.84
CA PRO A 428 1.63 -10.61 -18.22
C PRO A 428 2.65 -9.44 -18.27
N ALA A 429 3.92 -9.68 -18.62
CA ALA A 429 4.80 -8.76 -19.39
C ALA A 429 6.31 -9.07 -19.29
N THR A 430 6.82 -9.73 -18.24
CA THR A 430 8.28 -9.92 -18.08
C THR A 430 8.64 -11.21 -17.33
N PRO A 431 9.80 -11.82 -17.62
CA PRO A 431 10.35 -12.91 -16.81
C PRO A 431 10.78 -12.36 -15.44
N ASN A 432 9.87 -12.37 -14.46
CA ASN A 432 10.13 -11.82 -13.13
C ASN A 432 10.60 -12.87 -12.09
N ASN A 433 10.55 -14.17 -12.37
CA ASN A 433 10.88 -15.15 -11.34
C ASN A 433 12.40 -15.30 -11.15
N LYS A 434 12.87 -14.78 -10.02
CA LYS A 434 14.25 -14.85 -9.55
C LYS A 434 14.45 -15.98 -8.54
N ASP A 435 13.43 -16.74 -8.16
CA ASP A 435 13.42 -17.53 -6.92
C ASP A 435 13.34 -19.06 -7.14
N MET A 436 13.53 -19.86 -6.10
CA MET A 436 13.85 -21.29 -6.24
C MET A 436 12.62 -22.21 -6.16
N GLY A 437 11.49 -21.70 -5.66
CA GLY A 437 10.25 -22.45 -5.42
C GLY A 437 9.70 -23.32 -6.55
N PRO A 438 9.68 -22.90 -7.84
CA PRO A 438 9.09 -23.69 -8.92
C PRO A 438 9.76 -25.05 -9.19
N THR A 439 10.95 -25.30 -8.62
CA THR A 439 11.65 -26.58 -8.77
C THR A 439 11.29 -27.62 -7.71
N ALA A 440 10.47 -27.26 -6.72
CA ALA A 440 10.01 -28.16 -5.64
C ALA A 440 9.25 -29.40 -6.13
N ILE A 441 8.66 -29.36 -7.34
CA ILE A 441 8.04 -30.54 -7.96
C ILE A 441 8.99 -31.74 -8.00
N LEU A 442 10.29 -31.47 -8.19
CA LEU A 442 11.30 -32.51 -8.32
C LEU A 442 11.60 -33.20 -6.99
N THR A 443 11.19 -32.62 -5.86
CA THR A 443 11.54 -33.09 -4.52
C THR A 443 10.34 -33.33 -3.62
N LEU A 444 9.12 -33.32 -4.17
CA LEU A 444 7.90 -33.60 -3.41
C LEU A 444 8.00 -34.96 -2.69
N PRO A 445 7.71 -35.03 -1.38
CA PRO A 445 7.69 -36.29 -0.66
C PRO A 445 6.68 -37.28 -1.23
N GLN A 446 7.06 -38.56 -1.27
CA GLN A 446 6.21 -39.62 -1.83
C GLN A 446 4.84 -39.74 -1.13
N ALA A 447 4.72 -39.32 0.13
CA ALA A 447 3.47 -39.30 0.88
C ALA A 447 2.38 -38.39 0.25
N LEU A 448 2.77 -37.46 -0.64
CA LEU A 448 1.84 -36.59 -1.38
C LEU A 448 1.33 -37.21 -2.69
N THR A 449 1.75 -38.43 -3.03
CA THR A 449 1.32 -39.09 -4.26
C THR A 449 -0.17 -39.40 -4.23
N GLY A 450 -0.88 -38.94 -5.27
CA GLY A 450 -2.33 -39.02 -5.36
C GLY A 450 -3.08 -37.90 -4.64
N VAL A 451 -2.38 -36.96 -3.99
CA VAL A 451 -3.01 -35.79 -3.35
C VAL A 451 -3.13 -34.67 -4.38
N PRO A 452 -4.36 -34.26 -4.78
CA PRO A 452 -4.55 -33.19 -5.74
C PRO A 452 -4.08 -31.85 -5.17
N LEU A 453 -3.57 -30.99 -6.07
CA LEU A 453 -3.33 -29.60 -5.71
C LEU A 453 -4.67 -28.89 -5.48
N PRO A 454 -4.72 -27.93 -4.54
CA PRO A 454 -5.90 -27.12 -4.35
C PRO A 454 -6.29 -26.39 -5.64
N PRO A 455 -7.58 -26.31 -6.01
CA PRO A 455 -7.99 -25.59 -7.20
C PRO A 455 -7.72 -24.09 -7.06
N SER A 456 -7.42 -23.44 -8.19
CA SER A 456 -7.43 -21.97 -8.27
C SER A 456 -8.86 -21.47 -8.05
N THR A 457 -8.99 -20.44 -7.23
CA THR A 457 -10.28 -19.89 -6.80
C THR A 457 -10.75 -18.71 -7.66
N ALA A 458 -10.07 -18.39 -8.77
CA ALA A 458 -10.47 -17.35 -9.73
C ALA A 458 -10.80 -15.97 -9.11
N GLY A 459 -10.02 -15.54 -8.10
CA GLY A 459 -10.24 -14.28 -7.38
C GLY A 459 -11.19 -14.40 -6.19
N ILE A 460 -11.62 -15.61 -5.83
CA ILE A 460 -12.34 -15.90 -4.59
C ILE A 460 -11.35 -16.25 -3.48
N LEU A 461 -11.54 -15.69 -2.30
CA LEU A 461 -10.81 -16.04 -1.08
C LEU A 461 -11.79 -16.80 -0.18
N GLU A 462 -11.76 -18.13 -0.28
CA GLU A 462 -12.62 -19.05 0.50
C GLU A 462 -12.23 -19.00 1.99
N THR A 463 -13.20 -18.91 2.89
CA THR A 463 -12.95 -18.75 4.33
C THR A 463 -12.08 -19.88 4.88
N GLU A 464 -12.37 -21.12 4.50
CA GLU A 464 -11.66 -22.33 4.92
C GLU A 464 -10.24 -22.48 4.35
N ARG A 465 -9.83 -21.62 3.40
CA ARG A 465 -8.51 -21.68 2.77
C ARG A 465 -7.71 -20.39 2.83
N LYS A 466 -8.36 -19.25 3.07
CA LYS A 466 -7.75 -17.93 2.93
C LYS A 466 -8.01 -17.00 4.09
N SER A 467 -8.58 -17.52 5.18
CA SER A 467 -8.90 -16.71 6.34
C SER A 467 -8.29 -17.22 7.65
N ILE A 468 -8.23 -16.31 8.62
CA ILE A 468 -7.88 -16.58 10.01
C ILE A 468 -8.94 -15.92 10.91
N PHE A 469 -9.33 -16.61 11.97
CA PHE A 469 -10.18 -16.06 13.03
C PHE A 469 -9.31 -15.57 14.19
N LEU A 470 -9.49 -14.30 14.60
CA LEU A 470 -8.69 -13.69 15.67
C LEU A 470 -9.51 -13.40 16.93
N ASP A 471 -10.71 -12.83 16.77
CA ASP A 471 -11.56 -12.37 17.87
C ASP A 471 -12.97 -12.92 17.72
N GLY A 472 -13.64 -13.18 18.85
CA GLY A 472 -14.99 -13.75 18.89
C GLY A 472 -15.00 -15.27 18.79
N ASP A 473 -16.15 -15.86 19.12
CA ASP A 473 -16.34 -17.31 19.07
C ASP A 473 -16.66 -17.73 17.62
N TRP A 474 -15.61 -18.04 16.86
CA TRP A 474 -15.73 -18.57 15.50
C TRP A 474 -15.67 -20.09 15.45
N THR A 475 -16.45 -20.67 14.55
CA THR A 475 -16.38 -22.08 14.19
C THR A 475 -16.49 -22.25 12.68
N MET A 476 -15.78 -23.23 12.11
CA MET A 476 -16.02 -23.65 10.74
C MET A 476 -17.26 -24.55 10.68
N GLN A 477 -18.17 -24.27 9.76
CA GLN A 477 -19.37 -25.08 9.52
C GLN A 477 -19.53 -25.40 8.03
N THR A 478 -20.26 -26.48 7.74
CA THR A 478 -20.58 -26.91 6.37
C THR A 478 -22.09 -27.08 6.24
N GLU A 479 -22.68 -26.40 5.27
CA GLU A 479 -24.09 -26.49 4.90
C GLU A 479 -24.19 -26.82 3.40
N GLY A 480 -24.59 -28.06 3.07
CA GLY A 480 -24.59 -28.54 1.69
C GLY A 480 -23.18 -28.58 1.11
N GLU A 481 -22.95 -27.84 0.03
CA GLU A 481 -21.63 -27.71 -0.63
C GLU A 481 -20.80 -26.51 -0.12
N ARG A 482 -21.35 -25.68 0.78
CA ARG A 482 -20.67 -24.49 1.30
C ARG A 482 -19.99 -24.78 2.62
N THR A 483 -18.76 -24.31 2.77
CA THR A 483 -18.04 -24.29 4.04
C THR A 483 -17.76 -22.84 4.41
N PHE A 484 -18.12 -22.43 5.62
CA PHE A 484 -18.11 -21.02 6.02
C PHE A 484 -17.71 -20.87 7.49
N GLY A 485 -17.25 -19.67 7.84
CA GLY A 485 -17.00 -19.29 9.23
C GLY A 485 -18.30 -18.80 9.87
N HIS A 486 -18.70 -19.40 10.98
CA HIS A 486 -19.82 -18.99 11.83
C HIS A 486 -19.28 -18.28 13.07
N GLY A 487 -19.58 -17.00 13.24
CA GLY A 487 -19.13 -16.17 14.35
C GLY A 487 -20.28 -15.68 15.22
N ALA A 488 -20.15 -15.84 16.54
CA ALA A 488 -21.00 -15.16 17.51
C ALA A 488 -20.56 -13.69 17.64
N VAL A 489 -21.49 -12.76 17.44
CA VAL A 489 -21.22 -11.32 17.44
C VAL A 489 -21.53 -10.74 18.82
N THR A 490 -20.62 -9.90 19.31
CA THR A 490 -20.77 -9.13 20.55
C THR A 490 -20.48 -7.65 20.29
N PRO A 491 -20.73 -6.76 21.26
CA PRO A 491 -20.32 -5.36 21.14
C PRO A 491 -18.80 -5.17 20.99
N ALA A 492 -17.99 -6.10 21.50
CA ALA A 492 -16.54 -6.09 21.35
C ALA A 492 -16.08 -6.46 19.92
N GLY A 493 -16.93 -7.18 19.20
CA GLY A 493 -16.71 -7.59 17.82
C GLY A 493 -16.14 -9.01 17.65
N ALA A 494 -16.30 -9.56 16.46
CA ALA A 494 -15.72 -10.82 16.01
C ALA A 494 -14.94 -10.56 14.71
N THR A 495 -13.66 -10.93 14.68
CA THR A 495 -12.73 -10.56 13.58
C THR A 495 -12.32 -11.78 12.77
N ILE A 496 -12.53 -11.69 11.45
CA ILE A 496 -12.02 -12.59 10.43
C ILE A 496 -11.06 -11.82 9.52
N VAL A 497 -9.92 -12.42 9.20
CA VAL A 497 -8.85 -11.80 8.40
C VAL A 497 -8.68 -12.60 7.12
N PHE A 498 -8.60 -11.92 5.97
CA PHE A 498 -8.28 -12.55 4.69
C PHE A 498 -6.93 -12.08 4.18
N HIS A 499 -6.09 -13.01 3.76
CA HIS A 499 -4.79 -12.75 3.12
C HIS A 499 -4.86 -13.05 1.61
N ASP A 500 -3.73 -12.90 0.91
CA ASP A 500 -3.63 -12.99 -0.56
C ASP A 500 -4.58 -12.03 -1.31
N VAL A 501 -4.91 -10.90 -0.68
CA VAL A 501 -5.79 -9.88 -1.26
C VAL A 501 -5.09 -9.21 -2.45
N GLN A 502 -5.79 -9.14 -3.58
CA GLN A 502 -5.33 -8.43 -4.78
C GLN A 502 -6.40 -7.42 -5.23
N TYR A 503 -6.14 -6.14 -4.99
CA TYR A 503 -7.08 -5.07 -5.32
C TYR A 503 -7.19 -4.84 -6.82
N ALA A 504 -8.39 -4.51 -7.28
CA ALA A 504 -8.63 -4.02 -8.64
C ALA A 504 -8.07 -2.61 -8.86
N ASP A 505 -8.28 -2.02 -10.04
CA ASP A 505 -7.92 -0.63 -10.35
C ASP A 505 -8.71 0.36 -9.47
N ARG A 506 -8.06 0.84 -8.40
CA ARG A 506 -8.64 1.73 -7.38
C ARG A 506 -8.81 3.19 -7.80
N SER A 507 -8.41 3.54 -9.03
CA SER A 507 -8.72 4.86 -9.61
C SER A 507 -10.21 4.97 -10.00
N LYS A 508 -10.93 3.86 -10.00
CA LYS A 508 -12.35 3.73 -10.30
C LYS A 508 -13.07 3.05 -9.13
N TYR A 509 -14.38 2.91 -9.23
CA TYR A 509 -15.18 2.10 -8.32
C TYR A 509 -14.57 0.69 -8.22
N ALA A 510 -14.20 0.28 -7.01
CA ALA A 510 -13.44 -0.94 -6.77
C ALA A 510 -14.04 -1.71 -5.58
N PRO A 511 -15.25 -2.27 -5.73
CA PRO A 511 -15.89 -3.04 -4.66
C PRO A 511 -15.12 -4.33 -4.38
N VAL A 512 -15.11 -4.72 -3.12
CA VAL A 512 -14.77 -6.08 -2.66
C VAL A 512 -16.05 -6.74 -2.20
N GLY A 513 -16.44 -7.87 -2.79
CA GLY A 513 -17.69 -8.56 -2.41
C GLY A 513 -17.44 -9.55 -1.28
N ILE A 514 -18.17 -9.44 -0.17
CA ILE A 514 -18.11 -10.40 0.94
C ILE A 514 -19.44 -11.14 0.99
N MET A 515 -19.41 -12.47 0.85
CA MET A 515 -20.62 -13.29 0.91
C MET A 515 -20.94 -13.62 2.37
N VAL A 516 -22.04 -13.06 2.88
CA VAL A 516 -22.42 -13.18 4.30
C VAL A 516 -23.88 -13.57 4.51
N ARG A 517 -24.17 -14.08 5.72
CA ARG A 517 -25.52 -14.23 6.27
C ARG A 517 -25.51 -13.78 7.73
N THR A 518 -26.47 -12.96 8.15
CA THR A 518 -26.56 -12.41 9.52
C THR A 518 -27.92 -12.69 10.13
N SER A 519 -28.02 -12.70 11.47
CA SER A 519 -29.29 -12.91 12.19
C SER A 519 -29.92 -11.62 12.75
N ALA A 520 -29.20 -10.51 12.67
CA ALA A 520 -29.58 -9.20 13.19
C ALA A 520 -28.75 -8.12 12.48
N PRO A 521 -29.13 -6.84 12.58
CA PRO A 521 -28.27 -5.74 12.17
C PRO A 521 -26.94 -5.75 12.94
N VAL A 522 -25.83 -5.83 12.21
CA VAL A 522 -24.46 -5.77 12.75
C VAL A 522 -23.68 -4.67 12.03
N THR A 523 -22.61 -4.20 12.63
CA THR A 523 -21.67 -3.27 12.02
C THR A 523 -20.47 -4.05 11.48
N LEU A 524 -20.19 -3.92 10.19
CA LEU A 524 -18.95 -4.37 9.57
C LEU A 524 -17.95 -3.21 9.60
N SER A 525 -16.82 -3.42 10.26
CA SER A 525 -15.64 -2.55 10.20
C SER A 525 -14.56 -3.26 9.38
N ALA A 526 -14.19 -2.70 8.24
CA ALA A 526 -13.11 -3.20 7.40
C ALA A 526 -11.83 -2.37 7.59
N GLY A 527 -10.74 -3.01 7.99
CA GLY A 527 -9.49 -2.38 8.39
C GLY A 527 -8.25 -2.96 7.70
N ALA A 528 -7.15 -2.20 7.75
CA ALA A 528 -5.84 -2.58 7.21
C ALA A 528 -4.99 -3.44 8.17
N ALA A 529 -5.28 -3.33 9.45
CA ALA A 529 -4.68 -4.08 10.55
C ALA A 529 -5.72 -4.19 11.67
N ARG A 530 -5.48 -5.09 12.62
CA ARG A 530 -6.37 -5.33 13.77
C ARG A 530 -6.73 -4.05 14.54
N ASP A 531 -5.74 -3.21 14.82
CA ASP A 531 -5.91 -1.98 15.61
C ASP A 531 -6.01 -0.71 14.74
N ALA A 532 -6.04 -0.85 13.41
CA ALA A 532 -6.14 0.29 12.51
C ALA A 532 -7.58 0.83 12.50
N SER A 533 -7.71 2.16 12.35
CA SER A 533 -9.02 2.75 12.06
C SER A 533 -9.58 2.15 10.77
N PRO A 534 -10.87 1.74 10.75
CA PRO A 534 -11.45 1.12 9.57
C PRO A 534 -11.48 2.09 8.39
N TRP A 535 -11.11 1.59 7.22
CA TRP A 535 -11.21 2.32 5.96
C TRP A 535 -12.63 2.29 5.38
N SER A 536 -13.45 1.32 5.81
CA SER A 536 -14.88 1.25 5.56
C SER A 536 -15.60 0.77 6.83
N GLN A 537 -16.72 1.42 7.15
CA GLN A 537 -17.61 1.00 8.22
C GLN A 537 -19.05 1.11 7.73
N MET A 538 -19.82 0.03 7.86
CA MET A 538 -21.19 -0.02 7.36
C MET A 538 -22.07 -0.94 8.21
N THR A 539 -23.39 -0.72 8.16
CA THR A 539 -24.35 -1.62 8.82
C THR A 539 -24.71 -2.75 7.85
N VAL A 540 -24.52 -3.99 8.26
CA VAL A 540 -25.06 -5.15 7.56
C VAL A 540 -26.41 -5.47 8.21
N PRO A 541 -27.55 -5.37 7.50
CA PRO A 541 -28.86 -5.69 8.06
C PRO A 541 -28.99 -7.18 8.38
N ASP A 542 -30.08 -7.58 9.03
CA ASP A 542 -30.48 -9.00 9.09
C ASP A 542 -30.71 -9.50 7.66
N THR A 543 -30.01 -10.55 7.23
CA THR A 543 -30.22 -11.11 5.89
C THR A 543 -31.38 -12.09 5.82
N HIS A 544 -32.11 -12.29 6.92
CA HIS A 544 -33.26 -13.19 7.05
C HIS A 544 -32.94 -14.63 6.63
N GLY A 545 -31.74 -15.09 7.01
CA GLY A 545 -31.25 -16.42 6.67
C GLY A 545 -30.80 -16.60 5.22
N GLN A 546 -30.77 -15.52 4.42
CA GLN A 546 -30.28 -15.55 3.04
C GLN A 546 -28.81 -15.17 2.94
N TRP A 547 -28.10 -15.77 1.99
CA TRP A 547 -26.77 -15.33 1.60
C TRP A 547 -26.84 -14.07 0.74
N ARG A 548 -26.07 -13.05 1.09
CA ARG A 548 -26.02 -11.75 0.41
C ARG A 548 -24.59 -11.26 0.30
N TYR A 549 -24.28 -10.59 -0.80
CA TYR A 549 -23.03 -9.83 -0.92
C TYR A 549 -23.12 -8.52 -0.15
N ILE A 550 -22.11 -8.24 0.66
CA ILE A 550 -21.79 -6.91 1.19
C ILE A 550 -20.58 -6.39 0.43
N VAL A 551 -20.63 -5.13 -0.01
CA VAL A 551 -19.72 -4.60 -1.05
C VAL A 551 -19.01 -3.31 -0.62
N PRO A 552 -18.11 -3.35 0.38
CA PRO A 552 -17.27 -2.20 0.70
C PRO A 552 -16.45 -1.74 -0.53
N ASP A 553 -16.41 -0.42 -0.76
CA ASP A 553 -15.65 0.17 -1.88
C ASP A 553 -14.23 0.55 -1.45
N THR A 554 -13.24 0.00 -2.15
CA THR A 554 -11.81 0.23 -1.90
C THR A 554 -11.22 1.36 -2.76
N SER A 555 -12.04 2.01 -3.60
CA SER A 555 -11.59 3.12 -4.45
C SER A 555 -10.96 4.24 -3.63
N ALA A 556 -9.94 4.89 -4.22
CA ALA A 556 -9.25 6.03 -3.58
C ALA A 556 -10.24 7.13 -3.14
N ALA A 557 -11.28 7.35 -3.95
CA ALA A 557 -12.34 8.32 -3.67
C ALA A 557 -13.22 7.93 -2.48
N ALA A 558 -13.59 6.65 -2.34
CA ALA A 558 -14.47 6.19 -1.25
C ALA A 558 -13.77 6.22 0.11
N ILE A 559 -12.49 5.84 0.15
CA ILE A 559 -11.77 5.70 1.43
C ILE A 559 -10.94 6.92 1.80
N GLY A 560 -10.85 7.94 0.94
CA GLY A 560 -10.01 9.13 1.15
C GLY A 560 -8.51 8.81 1.23
N ASN A 561 -8.03 7.91 0.36
CA ASN A 561 -6.63 7.41 0.35
C ASN A 561 -6.13 6.79 1.67
N ARG A 562 -7.03 6.36 2.58
CA ARG A 562 -6.64 5.57 3.76
C ARG A 562 -5.86 4.32 3.36
N TRP A 563 -4.95 3.89 4.23
CA TRP A 563 -4.26 2.62 4.06
C TRP A 563 -5.25 1.45 4.19
N LEU A 564 -5.20 0.50 3.24
CA LEU A 564 -6.11 -0.64 3.17
C LEU A 564 -5.50 -1.95 3.69
N GLY A 565 -4.18 -1.99 3.90
CA GLY A 565 -3.40 -3.22 3.93
C GLY A 565 -3.00 -3.61 2.50
N ASP A 566 -1.77 -4.10 2.31
CA ASP A 566 -1.23 -4.33 0.96
C ASP A 566 -1.80 -5.58 0.30
N ASN A 567 -1.86 -6.69 1.04
CA ASN A 567 -2.40 -7.97 0.58
C ASN A 567 -3.23 -8.67 1.66
N ILE A 568 -3.77 -7.89 2.61
CA ILE A 568 -4.53 -8.39 3.76
C ILE A 568 -5.69 -7.45 4.09
N MET A 569 -6.81 -8.00 4.54
CA MET A 569 -7.98 -7.24 5.02
C MET A 569 -8.53 -7.86 6.31
N TYR A 570 -8.88 -6.99 7.27
CA TYR A 570 -9.49 -7.36 8.54
C TYR A 570 -10.96 -6.97 8.49
N PHE A 571 -11.86 -7.93 8.71
CA PHE A 571 -13.30 -7.68 8.82
C PHE A 571 -13.75 -7.98 10.24
N THR A 572 -14.13 -6.94 10.97
CA THR A 572 -14.65 -7.04 12.33
C THR A 572 -16.16 -6.78 12.31
N PHE A 573 -16.93 -7.74 12.77
CA PHE A 573 -18.38 -7.66 12.91
C PHE A 573 -18.74 -7.40 14.37
N SER A 574 -19.40 -6.28 14.68
CA SER A 574 -19.89 -5.97 16.03
C SER A 574 -21.41 -5.74 16.05
N GLY A 575 -22.05 -6.01 17.18
CA GLY A 575 -23.51 -6.03 17.24
C GLY A 575 -24.05 -6.43 18.62
N PRO A 576 -25.38 -6.53 18.76
CA PRO A 576 -26.00 -6.97 19.99
C PRO A 576 -25.61 -8.41 20.33
N GLU A 577 -25.54 -8.72 21.62
CA GLU A 577 -25.28 -10.08 22.10
C GLU A 577 -26.37 -11.05 21.59
N GLY A 578 -25.94 -12.21 21.08
CA GLY A 578 -26.82 -13.19 20.44
C GLY A 578 -26.99 -13.00 18.93
N ALA A 579 -26.46 -11.93 18.34
CA ALA A 579 -26.34 -11.82 16.89
C ALA A 579 -25.28 -12.80 16.35
N THR A 580 -25.45 -13.29 15.13
CA THR A 580 -24.50 -14.18 14.46
C THR A 580 -24.18 -13.66 13.07
N VAL A 581 -22.98 -13.96 12.60
CA VAL A 581 -22.55 -13.73 11.22
C VAL A 581 -21.94 -15.01 10.67
N ASP A 582 -22.36 -15.39 9.46
CA ASP A 582 -21.70 -16.40 8.64
C ASP A 582 -20.95 -15.71 7.51
N VAL A 583 -19.71 -16.12 7.25
CA VAL A 583 -18.86 -15.60 6.17
C VAL A 583 -18.36 -16.76 5.31
N ASP A 584 -18.75 -16.77 4.04
CA ASP A 584 -18.43 -17.85 3.09
C ASP A 584 -17.11 -17.55 2.38
N TYR A 585 -17.03 -16.42 1.67
CA TYR A 585 -15.81 -16.01 0.96
C TYR A 585 -15.77 -14.51 0.66
N VAL A 586 -14.59 -14.05 0.23
CA VAL A 586 -14.38 -12.72 -0.35
C VAL A 586 -14.14 -12.82 -1.86
N ASN A 587 -14.92 -12.12 -2.66
CA ASN A 587 -14.83 -12.04 -4.11
C ASN A 587 -14.06 -10.77 -4.54
N MET A 588 -12.80 -10.94 -4.91
CA MET A 588 -11.94 -9.86 -5.43
C MET A 588 -12.26 -9.50 -6.89
N ALA A 589 -12.99 -10.36 -7.61
CA ALA A 589 -13.47 -10.12 -8.97
C ALA A 589 -14.83 -9.38 -9.01
N ALA A 590 -15.35 -8.95 -7.85
CA ALA A 590 -16.59 -8.19 -7.72
C ALA A 590 -16.73 -7.00 -8.69
N PRO A 591 -15.69 -6.20 -9.01
CA PRO A 591 -15.82 -5.08 -9.94
C PRO A 591 -16.26 -5.47 -11.36
N ALA A 592 -16.00 -6.73 -11.75
CA ALA A 592 -16.40 -7.27 -13.06
C ALA A 592 -17.66 -8.15 -12.99
N GLN A 593 -18.07 -8.57 -11.79
CA GLN A 593 -19.10 -9.59 -11.60
C GLN A 593 -20.38 -9.07 -10.92
N LEU A 594 -20.30 -7.97 -10.18
CA LEU A 594 -21.40 -7.45 -9.37
C LEU A 594 -21.76 -6.02 -9.77
N THR A 595 -23.05 -5.73 -9.78
CA THR A 595 -23.62 -4.38 -9.90
C THR A 595 -24.47 -4.10 -8.68
N PRO A 596 -23.90 -3.90 -7.48
CA PRO A 596 -24.71 -3.74 -6.28
C PRO A 596 -25.49 -2.40 -6.30
N PRO A 597 -26.64 -2.28 -5.61
CA PRO A 597 -27.30 -1.02 -5.38
C PRO A 597 -26.38 -0.03 -4.67
N ARG A 598 -26.30 1.22 -5.11
CA ARG A 598 -25.41 2.24 -4.54
C ARG A 598 -26.16 3.47 -4.10
N PHE A 599 -25.99 3.86 -2.84
CA PHE A 599 -26.44 5.16 -2.35
C PHE A 599 -25.47 6.25 -2.81
N ALA A 600 -26.01 7.38 -3.24
CA ALA A 600 -25.24 8.58 -3.54
C ALA A 600 -24.92 9.35 -2.24
N MET A 601 -24.17 8.73 -1.31
CA MET A 601 -23.80 9.36 -0.05
C MET A 601 -22.31 9.73 -0.04
N PRO A 602 -21.92 10.87 0.57
CA PRO A 602 -20.53 11.19 0.84
C PRO A 602 -19.89 10.15 1.79
N ALA A 603 -18.55 10.06 1.79
CA ALA A 603 -17.77 9.06 2.53
C ALA A 603 -18.00 9.02 4.06
N PHE A 604 -18.72 10.00 4.63
CA PHE A 604 -19.18 10.01 6.02
C PHE A 604 -20.63 10.51 6.11
N PRO A 605 -21.43 10.02 7.07
CA PRO A 605 -22.78 10.51 7.29
C PRO A 605 -22.74 12.00 7.64
N VAL A 606 -23.34 12.83 6.79
CA VAL A 606 -23.57 14.24 7.13
C VAL A 606 -24.64 14.29 8.21
N THR A 607 -24.36 14.95 9.33
CA THR A 607 -25.37 15.25 10.34
C THR A 607 -26.30 16.34 9.79
N GLU A 608 -27.51 15.97 9.41
CA GLU A 608 -28.55 16.92 9.00
C GLU A 608 -29.29 17.44 10.23
N ILE A 609 -29.60 18.75 10.24
CA ILE A 609 -30.36 19.37 11.32
C ILE A 609 -31.84 19.30 10.98
N VAL A 610 -32.62 18.79 11.92
CA VAL A 610 -34.08 18.68 11.83
C VAL A 610 -34.69 19.49 12.97
N VAL A 611 -35.90 20.03 12.79
CA VAL A 611 -36.60 20.78 13.84
C VAL A 611 -37.80 19.97 14.30
N GLN A 612 -37.97 19.88 15.62
CA GLN A 612 -39.12 19.26 16.26
C GLN A 612 -40.45 19.80 15.69
N GLY A 613 -41.40 18.90 15.44
CA GLY A 613 -42.75 19.25 14.98
C GLY A 613 -42.86 19.70 13.53
N ILE A 614 -41.74 19.85 12.82
CA ILE A 614 -41.70 20.15 11.39
C ILE A 614 -41.54 18.83 10.61
N PRO A 615 -42.41 18.53 9.61
CA PRO A 615 -42.23 17.37 8.75
C PRO A 615 -40.88 17.40 8.04
N TYR A 616 -40.14 16.31 8.16
CA TYR A 616 -38.88 16.08 7.48
C TYR A 616 -39.07 15.00 6.42
N HIS A 617 -38.70 15.35 5.19
CA HIS A 617 -38.78 14.49 4.03
C HIS A 617 -37.38 14.32 3.45
N ALA A 618 -36.98 13.08 3.19
CA ALA A 618 -35.74 12.76 2.52
C ALA A 618 -35.92 11.65 1.49
N ALA A 619 -35.02 11.59 0.51
CA ALA A 619 -34.96 10.51 -0.47
C ALA A 619 -33.66 9.73 -0.26
N TYR A 620 -33.80 8.51 0.25
CA TYR A 620 -32.70 7.59 0.49
C TYR A 620 -32.67 6.55 -0.62
N THR A 621 -32.47 7.03 -1.85
CA THR A 621 -32.51 6.21 -3.06
C THR A 621 -31.13 5.62 -3.35
N ALA A 622 -31.10 4.34 -3.70
CA ALA A 622 -29.96 3.67 -4.29
C ALA A 622 -30.18 3.47 -5.80
N THR A 623 -29.10 3.52 -6.57
CA THR A 623 -29.10 3.23 -8.00
C THR A 623 -28.29 1.99 -8.29
N ASP A 624 -28.82 1.13 -9.15
CA ASP A 624 -28.10 -0.01 -9.70
C ASP A 624 -27.52 0.34 -11.07
N ALA A 625 -26.33 -0.18 -11.38
CA ALA A 625 -25.72 -0.01 -12.70
C ALA A 625 -26.40 -0.89 -13.76
N ASN A 626 -26.96 -2.04 -13.35
CA ASN A 626 -27.79 -2.86 -14.20
C ASN A 626 -29.25 -2.42 -14.09
N THR A 627 -29.75 -1.76 -15.13
CA THR A 627 -31.11 -1.20 -15.15
C THR A 627 -32.23 -2.25 -15.19
N ALA A 628 -31.90 -3.53 -15.38
CA ALA A 628 -32.86 -4.62 -15.31
C ALA A 628 -33.15 -5.07 -13.86
N ASP A 629 -32.29 -4.74 -12.91
CA ASP A 629 -32.43 -5.15 -11.52
C ASP A 629 -33.42 -4.27 -10.77
N SER A 630 -34.25 -4.89 -9.93
CA SER A 630 -35.23 -4.19 -9.10
C SER A 630 -34.64 -3.91 -7.72
N VAL A 631 -34.48 -2.63 -7.37
CA VAL A 631 -34.01 -2.21 -6.05
C VAL A 631 -35.19 -2.13 -5.07
N THR A 632 -35.07 -2.82 -3.94
CA THR A 632 -36.02 -2.75 -2.82
C THR A 632 -35.34 -2.22 -1.57
N TYR A 633 -36.10 -1.56 -0.70
CA TYR A 633 -35.60 -0.84 0.49
C TYR A 633 -36.16 -1.39 1.79
N GLU A 634 -35.36 -1.30 2.85
CA GLU A 634 -35.73 -1.71 4.20
C GLU A 634 -35.28 -0.66 5.24
N ALA A 635 -36.15 -0.38 6.21
CA ALA A 635 -35.82 0.40 7.40
C ALA A 635 -35.10 -0.49 8.42
N VAL A 636 -33.77 -0.38 8.51
CA VAL A 636 -32.95 -1.18 9.44
C VAL A 636 -32.96 -0.58 10.85
N LYS A 637 -32.80 0.75 10.94
CA LYS A 637 -32.87 1.51 12.19
C LYS A 637 -33.46 2.88 11.90
N VAL A 638 -34.64 3.18 12.43
CA VAL A 638 -35.28 4.49 12.24
C VAL A 638 -35.90 4.98 13.55
N PRO A 639 -36.02 6.30 13.77
CA PRO A 639 -36.75 6.85 14.90
C PRO A 639 -38.21 6.37 14.92
N ALA A 640 -38.79 6.29 16.10
CA ALA A 640 -40.21 5.94 16.24
C ALA A 640 -41.09 6.90 15.43
N GLY A 641 -42.03 6.34 14.66
CA GLY A 641 -42.94 7.10 13.79
C GLY A 641 -42.37 7.51 12.43
N ALA A 642 -41.09 7.24 12.14
CA ALA A 642 -40.52 7.40 10.82
C ALA A 642 -40.91 6.25 9.88
N LEU A 643 -41.07 6.53 8.59
CA LEU A 643 -41.45 5.56 7.56
C LEU A 643 -40.42 5.58 6.42
N VAL A 644 -40.08 4.40 5.89
CA VAL A 644 -39.32 4.24 4.65
C VAL A 644 -40.19 3.51 3.64
N ASN A 645 -40.39 4.09 2.46
CA ASN A 645 -41.07 3.42 1.37
C ASN A 645 -40.18 2.34 0.75
N THR A 646 -40.62 1.09 0.80
CA THR A 646 -39.84 -0.08 0.37
C THR A 646 -39.59 -0.16 -1.14
N SER A 647 -40.27 0.65 -1.96
CA SER A 647 -40.13 0.69 -3.42
C SER A 647 -39.39 1.92 -3.95
N SER A 648 -39.35 3.01 -3.17
CA SER A 648 -38.78 4.28 -3.62
C SER A 648 -37.66 4.83 -2.72
N GLY A 649 -37.46 4.28 -1.52
CA GLY A 649 -36.52 4.82 -0.54
C GLY A 649 -36.93 6.18 0.03
N ALA A 650 -38.18 6.62 -0.19
CA ALA A 650 -38.70 7.85 0.40
C ALA A 650 -38.79 7.70 1.94
N PHE A 651 -38.26 8.68 2.66
CA PHE A 651 -38.28 8.76 4.12
C PHE A 651 -39.15 9.91 4.58
N ASP A 652 -40.10 9.60 5.47
CA ASP A 652 -41.04 10.54 6.05
C ASP A 652 -41.00 10.46 7.57
N TRP A 653 -40.80 11.60 8.24
CA TRP A 653 -40.78 11.66 9.69
C TRP A 653 -41.21 13.03 10.21
N THR A 654 -41.95 13.08 11.31
CA THR A 654 -42.24 14.31 12.06
C THR A 654 -41.78 14.10 13.51
N PRO A 655 -40.61 14.65 13.91
CA PRO A 655 -40.07 14.39 15.23
C PRO A 655 -40.90 15.01 16.36
N GLY A 656 -41.16 14.21 17.40
CA GLY A 656 -41.79 14.64 18.64
C GLY A 656 -40.82 15.33 19.62
N PRO A 657 -41.34 15.95 20.70
CA PRO A 657 -40.52 16.61 21.72
C PRO A 657 -39.55 15.68 22.47
N ASP A 658 -39.93 14.43 22.66
CA ASP A 658 -39.13 13.37 23.26
C ASP A 658 -38.02 12.85 22.32
N GLN A 659 -37.99 13.33 21.08
CA GLN A 659 -37.02 12.95 20.05
C GLN A 659 -36.00 14.05 19.76
N VAL A 660 -35.85 15.07 20.61
CA VAL A 660 -34.75 16.05 20.51
C VAL A 660 -33.41 15.34 20.76
N GLY A 661 -32.40 15.65 19.94
CA GLY A 661 -31.07 15.02 19.98
C GLY A 661 -30.69 14.30 18.69
N VAL A 662 -29.61 13.52 18.74
CA VAL A 662 -29.02 12.84 17.59
C VAL A 662 -29.65 11.46 17.40
N HIS A 663 -30.09 11.17 16.18
CA HIS A 663 -30.63 9.88 15.75
C HIS A 663 -29.89 9.38 14.51
N ASP A 664 -29.50 8.11 14.52
CA ASP A 664 -29.00 7.44 13.32
C ASP A 664 -30.17 6.75 12.60
N VAL A 665 -30.31 7.07 11.32
CA VAL A 665 -31.25 6.45 10.37
C VAL A 665 -30.45 5.53 9.46
N VAL A 666 -30.75 4.23 9.48
CA VAL A 666 -30.10 3.23 8.62
C VAL A 666 -31.14 2.64 7.68
N VAL A 667 -30.87 2.76 6.38
CA VAL A 667 -31.68 2.19 5.30
C VAL A 667 -30.82 1.23 4.50
N ALA A 668 -31.36 0.03 4.25
CA ALA A 668 -30.76 -0.94 3.36
C ALA A 668 -31.46 -0.94 2.00
N ALA A 669 -30.71 -1.23 0.94
CA ALA A 669 -31.21 -1.46 -0.41
C ALA A 669 -30.64 -2.78 -0.96
N THR A 670 -31.47 -3.57 -1.64
CA THR A 670 -31.07 -4.84 -2.24
C THR A 670 -31.65 -5.04 -3.63
N ASP A 671 -30.85 -5.62 -4.51
CA ASP A 671 -31.19 -6.16 -5.84
C ASP A 671 -31.56 -7.67 -5.79
N GLY A 672 -31.51 -8.28 -4.59
CA GLY A 672 -31.68 -9.72 -4.37
C GLY A 672 -30.38 -10.53 -4.32
N VAL A 673 -29.25 -9.96 -4.73
CA VAL A 673 -27.91 -10.57 -4.75
C VAL A 673 -26.98 -9.88 -3.73
N ALA A 674 -26.89 -8.55 -3.81
CA ALA A 674 -26.13 -7.70 -2.91
C ALA A 674 -27.05 -6.85 -2.03
N VAL A 675 -26.49 -6.44 -0.89
CA VAL A 675 -27.12 -5.51 0.04
C VAL A 675 -26.15 -4.37 0.28
N SER A 676 -26.65 -3.16 0.11
CA SER A 676 -25.97 -1.95 0.52
C SER A 676 -26.75 -1.28 1.63
N SER A 677 -26.05 -0.66 2.56
CA SER A 677 -26.66 0.18 3.60
C SER A 677 -26.14 1.60 3.48
N MET A 678 -26.94 2.56 3.88
CA MET A 678 -26.44 3.87 4.24
C MET A 678 -26.90 4.25 5.65
N THR A 679 -26.12 5.12 6.27
CA THR A 679 -26.46 5.76 7.54
C THR A 679 -26.60 7.25 7.29
N ALA A 680 -27.73 7.83 7.70
CA ALA A 680 -27.92 9.26 7.84
C ALA A 680 -28.00 9.61 9.32
N ARG A 681 -27.42 10.75 9.72
CA ARG A 681 -27.48 11.22 11.10
C ARG A 681 -28.37 12.46 11.16
N LEU A 682 -29.43 12.41 11.95
CA LEU A 682 -30.38 13.50 12.13
C LEU A 682 -30.22 14.09 13.53
N ASN A 683 -29.90 15.38 13.62
CA ASN A 683 -29.84 16.10 14.89
C ASN A 683 -31.12 16.95 15.04
N VAL A 684 -32.08 16.45 15.80
CA VAL A 684 -33.34 17.14 16.07
C VAL A 684 -33.12 18.24 17.09
N GLN A 685 -33.51 19.45 16.72
CA GLN A 685 -33.40 20.65 17.52
C GLN A 685 -34.80 21.06 18.00
N PRO A 686 -34.93 21.58 19.25
CA PRO A 686 -36.22 21.89 19.85
C PRO A 686 -36.95 23.03 19.13
N ASP A 687 -36.20 23.93 18.50
CA ASP A 687 -36.74 25.07 17.76
C ASP A 687 -35.78 25.57 16.67
N ARG A 688 -36.24 26.55 15.87
CA ARG A 688 -35.46 27.17 14.80
C ARG A 688 -34.21 27.91 15.30
N ALA A 689 -34.22 28.43 16.54
CA ALA A 689 -33.08 29.16 17.08
C ALA A 689 -31.94 28.21 17.47
N SER A 690 -32.25 27.09 18.12
CA SER A 690 -31.28 26.03 18.39
C SER A 690 -30.76 25.40 17.08
N ALA A 691 -31.62 25.19 16.08
CA ALA A 691 -31.20 24.74 14.75
C ALA A 691 -30.24 25.70 14.05
N PHE A 692 -30.49 27.01 14.14
CA PHE A 692 -29.57 28.02 13.64
C PHE A 692 -28.19 27.91 14.30
N GLN A 693 -28.13 27.75 15.62
CA GLN A 693 -26.85 27.58 16.33
C GLN A 693 -26.14 26.28 15.94
N ALA A 694 -26.87 25.17 15.85
CA ALA A 694 -26.32 23.88 15.41
C ALA A 694 -25.76 23.94 13.98
N ALA A 695 -26.33 24.76 13.09
CA ALA A 695 -25.84 24.91 11.72
C ALA A 695 -24.49 25.63 11.64
N LEU A 696 -24.11 26.35 12.69
CA LEU A 696 -22.82 27.03 12.83
C LEU A 696 -21.73 26.13 13.45
N ASP A 697 -22.05 24.89 13.84
CA ASP A 697 -21.09 23.97 14.44
C ASP A 697 -19.90 23.70 13.50
N GLY A 698 -18.69 23.99 13.97
CA GLY A 698 -17.44 23.99 13.20
C GLY A 698 -16.92 25.37 12.77
N TYR A 699 -17.71 26.44 12.92
CA TYR A 699 -17.24 27.81 12.75
C TYR A 699 -16.76 28.41 14.08
N ASP A 700 -15.48 28.76 14.16
CA ASP A 700 -14.90 29.49 15.28
C ASP A 700 -14.72 30.97 14.88
N PRO A 701 -15.48 31.91 15.47
CA PRO A 701 -15.36 33.33 15.15
C PRO A 701 -14.02 33.96 15.54
N SER A 702 -13.20 33.27 16.34
CA SER A 702 -11.84 33.69 16.70
C SER A 702 -10.75 33.15 15.76
N ALA A 703 -11.08 32.16 14.92
CA ALA A 703 -10.14 31.57 13.98
C ALA A 703 -9.94 32.45 12.73
N ALA A 704 -8.72 32.40 12.19
CA ALA A 704 -8.39 33.05 10.93
C ALA A 704 -8.67 32.10 9.76
N TYR A 705 -9.75 32.37 9.02
CA TYR A 705 -10.09 31.68 7.78
C TYR A 705 -9.59 32.43 6.55
N THR A 706 -9.38 31.73 5.45
CA THR A 706 -9.05 32.35 4.16
C THR A 706 -10.17 33.28 3.74
N THR A 707 -9.82 34.43 3.18
CA THR A 707 -10.78 35.46 2.77
C THR A 707 -11.86 34.91 1.82
N PRO A 708 -11.54 34.08 0.81
CA PRO A 708 -12.56 33.47 -0.05
C PRO A 708 -13.52 32.55 0.70
N SER A 709 -13.02 31.65 1.56
CA SER A 709 -13.88 30.68 2.27
C SER A 709 -14.81 31.38 3.26
N LEU A 710 -14.31 32.37 3.99
CA LEU A 710 -15.11 33.16 4.92
C LEU A 710 -16.18 34.01 4.20
N ALA A 711 -15.86 34.56 3.03
CA ALA A 711 -16.81 35.32 2.23
C ALA A 711 -17.98 34.45 1.75
N THR A 712 -17.69 33.25 1.24
CA THR A 712 -18.72 32.27 0.84
C THR A 712 -19.60 31.88 2.04
N PHE A 713 -18.98 31.54 3.17
CA PHE A 713 -19.74 31.21 4.40
C PHE A 713 -20.68 32.35 4.83
N LYS A 714 -20.19 33.59 4.88
CA LYS A 714 -21.01 34.76 5.25
C LYS A 714 -22.16 34.99 4.26
N ALA A 715 -21.95 34.74 2.97
CA ALA A 715 -22.99 34.89 1.95
C ALA A 715 -24.12 33.86 2.12
N GLU A 716 -23.78 32.61 2.43
CA GLU A 716 -24.77 31.55 2.71
C GLU A 716 -25.47 31.73 4.07
N LEU A 717 -24.79 32.33 5.05
CA LEU A 717 -25.36 32.61 6.37
C LEU A 717 -26.40 33.73 6.36
N ALA A 718 -26.23 34.75 5.52
CA ALA A 718 -27.05 35.97 5.54
C ALA A 718 -28.57 35.73 5.31
N PRO A 719 -29.01 34.91 4.33
CA PRO A 719 -30.43 34.63 4.13
C PRO A 719 -31.08 33.94 5.35
N LEU A 720 -30.35 33.00 5.96
CA LEU A 720 -30.81 32.29 7.16
C LEU A 720 -30.98 33.27 8.33
N GLN A 721 -30.00 34.15 8.57
CA GLN A 721 -30.08 35.18 9.61
C GLN A 721 -31.24 36.15 9.39
N ALA A 722 -31.50 36.56 8.14
CA ALA A 722 -32.51 37.57 7.83
C ALA A 722 -33.95 37.05 7.91
N SER A 723 -34.17 35.75 7.70
CA SER A 723 -35.51 35.20 7.47
C SER A 723 -35.90 34.02 8.36
N MET A 724 -35.06 33.62 9.33
CA MET A 724 -35.31 32.43 10.17
C MET A 724 -36.68 32.39 10.86
N ALA A 725 -37.27 33.54 11.20
CA ALA A 725 -38.57 33.63 11.87
C ALA A 725 -39.77 33.63 10.91
N THR A 726 -39.56 33.86 9.61
CA THR A 726 -40.63 34.15 8.64
C THR A 726 -40.63 33.24 7.41
N VAL A 727 -39.52 32.56 7.14
CA VAL A 727 -39.36 31.64 6.01
C VAL A 727 -40.19 30.35 6.20
N SER A 728 -40.63 29.72 5.11
CA SER A 728 -41.39 28.45 5.18
C SER A 728 -40.56 27.33 5.81
N ASP A 729 -41.20 26.30 6.35
CA ASP A 729 -40.49 25.17 6.99
C ASP A 729 -39.55 24.45 6.01
N ALA A 730 -40.01 24.23 4.77
CA ALA A 730 -39.22 23.58 3.72
C ALA A 730 -38.00 24.44 3.32
N ASP A 731 -38.20 25.74 3.14
CA ASP A 731 -37.12 26.66 2.79
C ASP A 731 -36.14 26.85 3.97
N PHE A 732 -36.61 26.80 5.22
CA PHE A 732 -35.76 26.88 6.41
C PHE A 732 -34.75 25.74 6.47
N ALA A 733 -35.20 24.49 6.24
CA ALA A 733 -34.33 23.32 6.20
C ALA A 733 -33.28 23.41 5.08
N GLY A 734 -33.68 23.92 3.90
CA GLY A 734 -32.76 24.20 2.79
C GLY A 734 -31.66 25.19 3.17
N LEU A 735 -32.01 26.28 3.86
CA LEU A 735 -31.06 27.29 4.33
C LEU A 735 -30.08 26.73 5.38
N LEU A 736 -30.55 25.91 6.32
CA LEU A 736 -29.66 25.22 7.30
C LEU A 736 -28.62 24.36 6.58
N LYS A 737 -29.06 23.58 5.56
CA LYS A 737 -28.18 22.70 4.78
C LYS A 737 -27.12 23.48 4.01
N SER A 738 -27.48 24.63 3.42
CA SER A 738 -26.51 25.53 2.76
C SER A 738 -25.46 26.07 3.72
N VAL A 739 -25.87 26.52 4.91
CA VAL A 739 -24.94 27.02 5.94
C VAL A 739 -24.02 25.92 6.43
N GLN A 740 -24.53 24.73 6.78
CA GLN A 740 -23.70 23.59 7.18
C GLN A 740 -22.69 23.19 6.08
N ALA A 741 -23.10 23.23 4.81
CA ALA A 741 -22.21 22.95 3.68
C ALA A 741 -21.11 24.01 3.53
N ALA A 742 -21.42 25.27 3.83
CA ALA A 742 -20.45 26.36 3.79
C ALA A 742 -19.47 26.32 4.98
N VAL A 743 -19.94 25.99 6.20
CA VAL A 743 -19.09 25.79 7.38
C VAL A 743 -18.05 24.71 7.13
N ARG A 744 -18.43 23.57 6.56
CA ARG A 744 -17.49 22.48 6.22
C ARG A 744 -16.44 22.85 5.17
N LYS A 745 -16.67 23.93 4.40
CA LYS A 745 -15.74 24.45 3.38
C LYS A 745 -14.90 25.62 3.89
N LEU A 746 -15.02 25.99 5.17
CA LEU A 746 -14.16 26.99 5.78
C LEU A 746 -12.72 26.46 5.83
N GLU A 747 -11.78 27.26 5.34
CA GLU A 747 -10.37 26.90 5.28
C GLU A 747 -9.57 27.80 6.22
N LEU A 748 -8.84 27.22 7.17
CA LEU A 748 -7.95 27.98 8.04
C LEU A 748 -6.78 28.55 7.23
N VAL A 749 -6.33 29.76 7.59
CA VAL A 749 -5.09 30.33 7.03
C VAL A 749 -3.87 29.53 7.50
N ASN A 750 -3.90 29.06 8.75
CA ASN A 750 -2.79 28.36 9.42
C ASN A 750 -3.27 27.07 10.13
N PRO A 751 -3.69 26.03 9.40
CA PRO A 751 -3.89 24.71 9.98
C PRO A 751 -2.57 24.19 10.56
N ARG A 752 -2.64 23.41 11.64
CA ARG A 752 -1.47 22.97 12.41
C ARG A 752 -1.41 21.45 12.52
N VAL A 753 -0.21 20.92 12.41
CA VAL A 753 0.07 19.52 12.73
C VAL A 753 0.01 19.36 14.25
N ALA A 754 -0.73 18.38 14.73
CA ALA A 754 -0.98 18.19 16.17
C ALA A 754 0.28 17.84 16.97
N SER A 755 1.24 17.13 16.36
CA SER A 755 2.42 16.61 17.04
C SER A 755 3.48 17.68 17.35
N ASP A 756 3.66 18.66 16.45
CA ASP A 756 4.77 19.62 16.52
C ASP A 756 4.37 21.09 16.31
N GLY A 757 3.10 21.38 16.02
CA GLY A 757 2.59 22.73 15.80
C GLY A 757 3.10 23.40 14.50
N SER A 758 3.80 22.67 13.63
CA SER A 758 4.16 23.15 12.30
C SER A 758 2.91 23.38 11.43
N LEU A 759 3.05 24.08 10.30
CA LEU A 759 1.94 24.24 9.36
C LEU A 759 1.55 22.89 8.76
N ASP A 760 0.28 22.51 8.84
CA ASP A 760 -0.27 21.39 8.08
C ASP A 760 -0.55 21.82 6.64
N TRP A 761 0.54 21.93 5.87
CA TRP A 761 0.52 22.41 4.49
C TRP A 761 -0.16 21.44 3.51
N SER A 762 -0.57 20.26 3.96
CA SER A 762 -1.34 19.29 3.18
C SER A 762 -2.81 19.70 2.97
N ARG A 763 -3.34 20.62 3.77
CA ARG A 763 -4.77 21.04 3.78
C ARG A 763 -5.07 22.08 2.69
N ASN A 764 -4.88 21.71 1.41
CA ASN A 764 -5.11 22.56 0.24
C ASN A 764 -4.30 23.89 0.26
N MET A 765 -3.19 23.95 1.00
CA MET A 765 -2.41 25.17 1.11
C MET A 765 -1.46 25.39 -0.07
N VAL A 766 -1.08 24.31 -0.77
CA VAL A 766 -0.05 24.35 -1.81
C VAL A 766 -0.49 23.62 -3.07
N THR A 767 0.04 24.06 -4.21
CA THR A 767 0.19 23.23 -5.42
C THR A 767 1.65 22.79 -5.54
N THR A 768 1.89 21.52 -5.85
CA THR A 768 3.25 20.95 -5.91
C THR A 768 3.66 20.57 -7.34
N ILE A 769 4.95 20.73 -7.64
CA ILE A 769 5.60 20.20 -8.84
C ILE A 769 6.79 19.37 -8.38
N GLY A 770 6.90 18.13 -8.89
CA GLY A 770 7.95 17.18 -8.52
C GLY A 770 7.41 15.87 -7.93
N PHE A 771 6.25 15.92 -7.27
CA PHE A 771 5.51 14.73 -6.81
C PHE A 771 3.98 14.95 -6.87
N GLY A 772 3.21 13.86 -6.75
CA GLY A 772 1.75 13.85 -6.85
C GLY A 772 1.02 14.58 -5.71
N ALA A 773 -0.21 15.04 -5.97
CA ALA A 773 -1.02 15.81 -5.01
C ALA A 773 -1.39 15.03 -3.73
N ASP A 774 -1.20 13.71 -3.72
CA ASP A 774 -1.38 12.79 -2.59
C ASP A 774 -0.23 12.83 -1.58
N ARG A 775 0.96 13.29 -1.97
CA ARG A 775 2.18 13.20 -1.14
C ARG A 775 2.29 14.20 0.00
N PRO A 776 1.78 15.45 -0.06
CA PRO A 776 1.88 16.39 1.06
C PRO A 776 1.37 15.83 2.38
N ALA A 777 0.29 15.04 2.38
CA ALA A 777 -0.26 14.43 3.59
C ALA A 777 0.70 13.43 4.24
N LEU A 778 1.46 12.68 3.42
CA LEU A 778 2.47 11.71 3.87
C LEU A 778 3.70 12.38 4.47
N LEU A 779 3.99 13.64 4.09
CA LEU A 779 5.16 14.37 4.58
C LEU A 779 4.88 15.15 5.87
N VAL A 780 3.67 15.02 6.42
CA VAL A 780 3.28 15.66 7.67
C VAL A 780 2.59 14.71 8.65
N ASP A 781 2.56 13.40 8.37
CA ASP A 781 1.81 12.41 9.16
C ASP A 781 2.57 11.89 10.39
N GLY A 782 3.88 12.16 10.49
CA GLY A 782 4.71 11.75 11.61
C GLY A 782 5.27 10.33 11.46
N ASN A 783 5.23 9.76 10.25
CA ASN A 783 5.75 8.44 9.92
C ASN A 783 6.80 8.54 8.80
N TYR A 784 8.08 8.47 9.16
CA TYR A 784 9.21 8.51 8.21
C TYR A 784 9.37 7.26 7.31
N ASN A 785 8.45 6.28 7.43
CA ASN A 785 8.27 5.22 6.43
C ASN A 785 7.30 5.63 5.31
N SER A 786 6.39 6.58 5.57
CA SER A 786 5.74 7.37 4.52
C SER A 786 6.80 8.20 3.82
N TYR A 787 6.72 8.39 2.50
CA TYR A 787 7.75 9.18 1.81
C TYR A 787 7.24 9.89 0.55
N SER A 788 7.99 10.90 0.14
CA SER A 788 7.75 11.74 -1.04
C SER A 788 7.69 10.98 -2.37
N GLY A 789 8.09 9.70 -2.39
CA GLY A 789 8.57 9.02 -3.58
C GLY A 789 10.06 9.26 -3.81
N ASP A 790 10.54 8.67 -4.90
CA ASP A 790 11.93 8.67 -5.33
C ASP A 790 12.11 9.78 -6.40
N LEU A 791 12.60 10.94 -5.96
CA LEU A 791 12.58 12.20 -6.71
C LEU A 791 13.86 12.40 -7.50
N ARG A 792 13.74 12.71 -8.79
CA ARG A 792 14.88 12.98 -9.69
C ARG A 792 15.06 14.47 -10.01
N ALA A 793 14.22 15.32 -9.43
CA ALA A 793 14.21 16.76 -9.64
C ALA A 793 13.84 17.48 -8.33
N PRO A 794 14.15 18.78 -8.20
CA PRO A 794 13.69 19.59 -7.08
C PRO A 794 12.17 19.57 -6.89
N ILE A 795 11.73 19.69 -5.65
CA ILE A 795 10.32 19.90 -5.31
C ILE A 795 10.06 21.40 -5.34
N TYR A 796 8.98 21.81 -6.00
CA TYR A 796 8.46 23.19 -5.94
C TYR A 796 7.09 23.21 -5.28
N MET A 797 6.88 24.15 -4.37
CA MET A 797 5.64 24.36 -3.64
C MET A 797 5.17 25.80 -3.87
N ASP A 798 3.96 25.97 -4.41
CA ASP A 798 3.30 27.27 -4.58
C ASP A 798 2.15 27.42 -3.58
N PHE A 799 2.26 28.38 -2.65
CA PHE A 799 1.21 28.69 -1.68
C PHE A 799 0.06 29.55 -2.24
N GLY A 800 0.12 29.91 -3.52
CA GLY A 800 -0.88 30.70 -4.24
C GLY A 800 -0.59 32.20 -4.22
N GLU A 801 -1.11 32.92 -5.22
CA GLU A 801 -0.80 34.33 -5.46
C GLU A 801 -1.15 35.26 -4.28
N ASN A 802 -2.23 34.91 -3.56
CA ASN A 802 -2.79 35.67 -2.46
C ASN A 802 -2.13 35.37 -1.11
N TYR A 803 -1.10 34.51 -1.07
CA TYR A 803 -0.53 34.06 0.19
C TYR A 803 0.98 34.17 0.23
N ARG A 804 1.51 34.40 1.43
CA ARG A 804 2.94 34.31 1.70
C ARG A 804 3.20 33.58 3.00
N VAL A 805 4.32 32.89 3.11
CA VAL A 805 4.74 32.18 4.32
C VAL A 805 6.04 32.78 4.83
N ALA A 806 6.08 33.07 6.12
CA ALA A 806 7.32 33.34 6.86
C ALA A 806 7.65 32.12 7.73
N VAL A 807 8.92 31.74 7.78
CA VAL A 807 9.36 30.47 8.36
C VAL A 807 10.58 30.73 9.25
N GLY A 808 10.60 30.15 10.45
CA GLY A 808 11.74 30.19 11.36
C GLY A 808 12.68 28.99 11.21
N GLY A 809 12.18 27.87 10.69
CA GLY A 809 12.97 26.68 10.40
C GLY A 809 12.21 25.63 9.59
N PHE A 810 12.93 24.66 9.06
CA PHE A 810 12.40 23.54 8.31
C PHE A 810 12.74 22.23 9.02
N GLY A 811 11.74 21.36 9.21
CA GLY A 811 11.99 19.97 9.61
C GLY A 811 12.15 19.12 8.36
N ILE A 812 13.25 18.39 8.22
CA ILE A 812 13.50 17.51 7.08
C ILE A 812 13.96 16.16 7.64
N GLN A 813 13.22 15.11 7.33
CA GLN A 813 13.57 13.75 7.76
C GLN A 813 13.85 12.88 6.55
N ALA A 814 14.90 12.08 6.65
CA ALA A 814 15.18 11.04 5.68
C ALA A 814 14.09 9.96 5.67
N ARG A 815 13.94 9.29 4.53
CA ARG A 815 13.21 8.04 4.46
C ARG A 815 13.98 6.94 5.21
N TYR A 816 13.27 6.09 5.95
CA TYR A 816 13.86 4.90 6.58
C TYR A 816 14.70 4.07 5.59
N MET A 817 15.85 3.55 6.05
CA MET A 817 16.87 2.80 5.28
C MET A 817 17.57 3.58 4.16
N PHE A 818 17.26 4.86 3.95
CA PHE A 818 17.81 5.67 2.87
C PHE A 818 18.20 7.09 3.34
N ALA A 819 18.93 7.18 4.46
CA ALA A 819 19.36 8.46 5.04
C ALA A 819 20.20 9.33 4.08
N ASN A 820 21.04 8.68 3.27
CA ASN A 820 21.80 9.30 2.19
C ASN A 820 20.93 10.09 1.20
N ARG A 821 19.68 9.66 0.94
CA ARG A 821 18.82 10.28 -0.08
C ARG A 821 18.26 11.65 0.31
N SER A 822 18.38 12.07 1.57
CA SER A 822 18.11 13.46 1.95
C SER A 822 19.38 14.27 2.15
N GLN A 823 20.56 13.65 2.25
CA GLN A 823 21.82 14.33 2.58
C GLN A 823 22.20 15.40 1.53
N GLY A 824 22.56 16.59 2.00
CA GLY A 824 22.96 17.71 1.14
C GLY A 824 21.79 18.59 0.67
N ALA A 825 20.60 18.44 1.25
CA ALA A 825 19.41 19.18 0.86
C ALA A 825 19.32 20.55 1.54
N ASN A 826 18.81 21.54 0.76
CA ASN A 826 18.50 22.89 1.20
C ASN A 826 17.09 23.30 0.79
N VAL A 827 16.57 24.34 1.46
CA VAL A 827 15.29 24.98 1.12
C VAL A 827 15.52 26.43 0.68
N TYR A 828 14.81 26.82 -0.37
CA TYR A 828 14.86 28.14 -0.98
C TYR A 828 13.47 28.78 -1.02
N GLY A 829 13.40 30.12 -0.92
CA GLY A 829 12.18 30.92 -1.04
C GLY A 829 12.18 31.83 -2.26
N SER A 830 11.02 32.06 -2.88
CA SER A 830 10.84 33.00 -3.99
C SER A 830 9.45 33.66 -3.98
N ASN A 831 9.34 34.82 -4.63
CA ASN A 831 8.07 35.53 -4.87
C ASN A 831 7.65 35.55 -6.35
N ASP A 832 8.53 35.17 -7.27
CA ASP A 832 8.32 35.19 -8.72
C ASP A 832 8.62 33.85 -9.41
N ASN A 833 9.04 32.84 -8.65
CA ASN A 833 9.44 31.51 -9.12
C ASN A 833 10.67 31.52 -10.05
N VAL A 834 11.44 32.62 -10.07
CA VAL A 834 12.64 32.79 -10.89
C VAL A 834 13.84 33.15 -10.02
N ASN A 835 13.67 34.12 -9.12
CA ASN A 835 14.70 34.57 -8.19
C ASN A 835 14.55 33.85 -6.85
N TRP A 836 15.55 33.05 -6.50
CA TRP A 836 15.53 32.18 -5.32
C TRP A 836 16.52 32.65 -4.25
N THR A 837 16.05 32.74 -3.02
CA THR A 837 16.86 33.03 -1.83
C THR A 837 17.07 31.73 -1.05
N LEU A 838 18.32 31.34 -0.76
CA LEU A 838 18.63 30.24 0.14
C LEU A 838 18.09 30.58 1.54
N LEU A 839 17.35 29.66 2.16
CA LEU A 839 16.76 29.87 3.48
C LEU A 839 17.41 29.02 4.56
N THR A 840 17.76 27.76 4.30
CA THR A 840 18.34 26.88 5.30
C THR A 840 19.74 27.35 5.72
N SER A 841 20.00 27.38 7.03
CA SER A 841 21.31 27.79 7.59
C SER A 841 22.43 26.77 7.35
N ARG A 842 22.07 25.52 7.06
CA ARG A 842 22.96 24.43 6.68
C ARG A 842 22.21 23.40 5.85
N GLU A 843 22.95 22.53 5.19
CA GLU A 843 22.40 21.35 4.53
C GLU A 843 22.05 20.25 5.55
N THR A 844 21.15 19.36 5.13
CA THR A 844 20.89 18.07 5.80
C THR A 844 22.12 17.16 5.74
N THR A 845 22.20 16.24 6.69
CA THR A 845 23.31 15.29 6.88
C THR A 845 22.86 13.84 6.61
N ASP A 846 23.80 12.89 6.63
CA ASP A 846 23.46 11.47 6.64
C ASP A 846 23.08 11.05 8.06
N THR A 847 21.80 10.74 8.26
CA THR A 847 21.22 10.36 9.55
C THR A 847 21.23 8.84 9.82
N SER A 848 21.97 8.04 9.03
CA SER A 848 22.07 6.58 9.22
C SER A 848 22.53 6.18 10.63
N GLY A 849 23.42 6.97 11.23
CA GLY A 849 23.93 6.76 12.61
C GLY A 849 23.09 7.40 13.71
N HIS A 850 21.96 8.03 13.35
CA HIS A 850 21.12 8.84 14.23
C HIS A 850 19.65 8.43 14.16
N ASN A 851 19.39 7.14 13.93
CA ASN A 851 18.04 6.57 13.85
C ASN A 851 17.08 7.37 12.93
N PHE A 852 17.61 7.90 11.83
CA PHE A 852 16.83 8.69 10.87
C PHE A 852 16.07 9.88 11.50
N GLU A 853 16.56 10.45 12.60
CA GLU A 853 15.90 11.58 13.29
C GLU A 853 15.65 12.77 12.34
N MET A 854 14.52 13.45 12.54
CA MET A 854 14.20 14.67 11.78
C MET A 854 15.18 15.79 12.13
N GLU A 855 15.84 16.33 11.12
CA GLU A 855 16.68 17.51 11.28
C GLU A 855 15.81 18.77 11.23
N VAL A 856 15.78 19.53 12.33
CA VAL A 856 15.18 20.87 12.34
C VAL A 856 16.25 21.91 12.04
N ILE A 857 16.22 22.45 10.83
CA ILE A 857 17.21 23.38 10.29
C ILE A 857 16.67 24.82 10.38
N PRO A 858 17.29 25.72 11.16
CA PRO A 858 16.88 27.12 11.23
C PRO A 858 17.03 27.83 9.89
N VAL A 859 16.18 28.84 9.68
CA VAL A 859 16.35 29.80 8.59
C VAL A 859 17.56 30.71 8.85
N LEU A 860 18.23 31.15 7.78
CA LEU A 860 19.37 32.06 7.85
C LEU A 860 19.01 33.37 8.60
N PRO A 861 19.90 33.88 9.46
CA PRO A 861 19.64 35.09 10.24
C PRO A 861 19.20 36.28 9.38
N GLY A 862 18.09 36.92 9.77
CA GLY A 862 17.52 38.08 9.08
C GLY A 862 16.48 37.73 8.00
N LEU A 863 16.27 36.45 7.72
CA LEU A 863 15.25 35.98 6.77
C LEU A 863 13.97 35.44 7.45
N GLU A 864 13.94 35.31 8.78
CA GLU A 864 12.86 34.64 9.52
C GLU A 864 11.50 35.34 9.38
N ASN A 865 11.53 36.66 9.16
CA ASN A 865 10.33 37.49 8.94
C ASN A 865 10.05 37.74 7.46
N GLN A 866 10.93 37.30 6.56
CA GLN A 866 10.70 37.44 5.12
C GLN A 866 9.60 36.47 4.67
N ARG A 867 8.83 36.93 3.68
CA ARG A 867 7.58 36.32 3.26
C ARG A 867 7.70 35.88 1.79
N TYR A 868 7.55 34.58 1.55
CA TYR A 868 7.69 33.97 0.23
C TYR A 868 6.40 33.28 -0.21
N ARG A 869 6.14 33.26 -1.52
CA ARG A 869 5.04 32.50 -2.13
C ARG A 869 5.47 31.08 -2.48
N TYR A 870 6.65 30.96 -3.08
CA TYR A 870 7.19 29.72 -3.59
C TYR A 870 8.30 29.21 -2.69
N PHE A 871 8.35 27.89 -2.53
CA PHE A 871 9.46 27.19 -1.87
C PHE A 871 10.00 26.09 -2.77
N MET A 872 11.32 25.92 -2.77
CA MET A 872 12.00 24.85 -3.50
C MET A 872 12.88 24.05 -2.55
N VAL A 873 12.82 22.72 -2.66
CA VAL A 873 13.70 21.79 -1.93
C VAL A 873 14.54 21.03 -2.94
N ARG A 874 15.86 21.01 -2.77
CA ARG A 874 16.78 20.28 -3.64
C ARG A 874 18.04 19.84 -2.89
N VAL A 875 18.66 18.77 -3.38
CA VAL A 875 19.99 18.33 -2.96
C VAL A 875 21.03 19.13 -3.73
N ASP A 876 21.78 20.01 -3.05
CA ASP A 876 22.85 20.82 -3.63
C ASP A 876 24.19 20.07 -3.63
N HIS A 877 24.54 19.45 -2.50
CA HIS A 877 25.79 18.70 -2.35
C HIS A 877 25.52 17.28 -1.86
N PRO A 878 25.26 16.32 -2.76
CA PRO A 878 25.03 14.95 -2.35
C PRO A 878 26.28 14.37 -1.67
N GLY A 879 26.06 13.50 -0.69
CA GLY A 879 27.11 12.71 -0.06
C GLY A 879 27.67 11.61 -0.96
N PRO A 880 28.54 10.75 -0.42
CA PRO A 880 29.13 9.65 -1.17
C PRO A 880 28.04 8.66 -1.67
N PRO A 881 28.23 8.04 -2.85
CA PRO A 881 27.34 6.99 -3.33
C PRO A 881 27.31 5.80 -2.36
N THR A 882 26.14 5.53 -1.77
CA THR A 882 25.93 4.41 -0.82
C THR A 882 24.83 3.43 -1.26
N ASP A 883 24.07 3.75 -2.31
CA ASP A 883 23.11 2.85 -2.96
C ASP A 883 23.08 3.07 -4.49
N PRO A 884 22.59 2.11 -5.30
CA PRO A 884 22.66 2.17 -6.76
C PRO A 884 21.98 3.38 -7.43
N ALA A 885 21.05 4.04 -6.73
CA ALA A 885 20.31 5.18 -7.24
C ALA A 885 20.85 6.54 -6.75
N TYR A 886 21.82 6.55 -5.83
CA TYR A 886 22.39 7.76 -5.22
C TYR A 886 23.88 7.92 -5.57
N PRO A 887 24.35 9.12 -5.99
CA PRO A 887 23.60 10.35 -6.21
C PRO A 887 22.76 10.31 -7.50
N GLY A 888 21.67 11.09 -7.53
CA GLY A 888 20.73 11.13 -8.67
C GLY A 888 19.26 10.96 -8.28
N ILE A 889 19.01 10.72 -6.99
CA ILE A 889 17.68 10.61 -6.41
C ILE A 889 17.65 11.29 -5.05
N SER A 890 16.50 11.83 -4.66
CA SER A 890 16.22 12.29 -3.30
C SER A 890 14.90 11.74 -2.79
N SER A 891 14.79 11.55 -1.47
CA SER A 891 13.57 11.06 -0.85
C SER A 891 13.47 11.59 0.59
N TYR A 892 12.29 12.05 0.95
CA TYR A 892 12.01 12.64 2.26
C TYR A 892 10.88 11.85 2.91
N GLY A 893 11.09 11.46 4.17
CA GLY A 893 10.05 10.85 4.99
C GLY A 893 9.08 11.91 5.51
N GLU A 894 9.61 13.05 5.96
CA GLU A 894 8.84 14.15 6.54
C GLU A 894 9.38 15.51 6.10
N PHE A 895 8.50 16.50 6.00
CA PHE A 895 8.84 17.88 5.67
C PHE A 895 7.95 18.91 6.39
N ARG A 896 8.55 19.71 7.28
CA ARG A 896 7.84 20.64 8.19
C ARG A 896 8.16 22.11 7.88
N PHE A 897 7.13 22.95 7.90
CA PHE A 897 7.26 24.41 7.92
C PHE A 897 6.97 24.94 9.33
N TYR A 898 8.01 25.30 10.08
CA TYR A 898 7.84 25.98 11.37
C TYR A 898 7.63 27.48 11.12
N GLY A 899 6.40 27.85 10.75
CA GLY A 899 6.10 29.18 10.24
C GLY A 899 4.64 29.60 10.30
N THR A 900 4.35 30.72 9.66
CA THR A 900 3.00 31.31 9.55
C THR A 900 2.75 31.75 8.11
N ARG A 901 1.61 31.32 7.55
CA ARG A 901 1.04 31.80 6.30
C ARG A 901 0.19 33.05 6.57
N TYR A 902 0.30 34.00 5.65
CA TYR A 902 -0.42 35.26 5.64
C TYR A 902 -1.32 35.29 4.42
N ASP A 903 -2.60 35.58 4.63
CA ASP A 903 -3.56 35.91 3.58
C ASP A 903 -3.43 37.40 3.24
N LEU A 904 -3.05 37.70 2.00
CA LEU A 904 -2.86 39.06 1.51
C LEU A 904 -4.18 39.77 1.19
N GLN A 905 -5.29 39.05 1.11
CA GLN A 905 -6.63 39.61 0.90
C GLN A 905 -7.32 39.97 2.23
N ALA A 906 -6.80 39.47 3.35
CA ALA A 906 -7.36 39.73 4.67
C ALA A 906 -7.22 41.23 5.02
N PRO A 907 -8.28 41.89 5.50
CA PRO A 907 -8.19 43.28 5.94
C PRO A 907 -7.20 43.41 7.11
N VAL A 908 -6.25 44.34 7.01
CA VAL A 908 -5.27 44.61 8.07
C VAL A 908 -5.65 45.88 8.81
N ASP A 909 -5.84 45.81 10.13
CA ASP A 909 -5.99 46.99 10.96
C ASP A 909 -4.64 47.71 11.09
N VAL A 910 -4.52 48.85 10.41
CA VAL A 910 -3.34 49.72 10.42
C VAL A 910 -3.56 50.95 11.29
N THR A 911 -4.58 50.96 12.16
CA THR A 911 -4.90 52.09 13.05
C THR A 911 -3.70 52.45 13.93
N GLY A 912 -2.96 51.46 14.43
CA GLY A 912 -1.74 51.69 15.22
C GLY A 912 -0.59 52.33 14.44
N SER A 913 -0.63 52.30 13.11
CA SER A 913 0.36 52.91 12.22
C SER A 913 0.01 54.35 11.83
N VAL A 914 -1.12 54.88 12.31
CA VAL A 914 -1.58 56.23 11.98
C VAL A 914 -1.98 57.03 13.21
N ARG A 915 -1.88 58.35 13.11
CA ARG A 915 -2.53 59.28 14.04
C ARG A 915 -3.82 59.79 13.41
N ILE A 916 -4.94 59.63 14.10
CA ILE A 916 -6.27 60.06 13.64
C ILE A 916 -6.76 61.23 14.50
N ALA A 917 -6.90 62.42 13.89
CA ALA A 917 -7.41 63.62 14.54
C ALA A 917 -8.80 63.97 13.98
N ARG A 918 -9.78 64.24 14.85
CA ARG A 918 -11.17 64.56 14.50
C ARG A 918 -11.48 66.02 14.83
N SER A 919 -12.18 66.74 13.96
CA SER A 919 -12.73 68.05 14.28
C SER A 919 -13.99 67.95 15.15
N GLY A 920 -14.43 69.07 15.71
CA GLY A 920 -15.81 69.19 16.19
C GLY A 920 -16.82 69.04 15.05
N LEU A 921 -18.03 68.56 15.36
CA LEU A 921 -19.13 68.45 14.40
C LEU A 921 -19.94 69.76 14.36
N ALA A 922 -20.09 70.33 13.17
CA ALA A 922 -20.96 71.48 12.92
C ALA A 922 -22.31 71.00 12.38
N MET A 923 -23.41 71.46 12.98
CA MET A 923 -24.77 71.15 12.51
C MET A 923 -25.23 72.20 11.49
N ASN A 924 -25.59 71.75 10.29
CA ASN A 924 -26.30 72.59 9.33
C ASN A 924 -27.78 72.67 9.71
N ARG A 925 -28.27 73.87 10.05
CA ARG A 925 -29.65 74.09 10.53
C ARG A 925 -30.74 73.86 9.47
N PHE A 926 -30.40 73.88 8.19
CA PHE A 926 -31.34 73.66 7.08
C PHE A 926 -31.49 72.18 6.75
N THR A 927 -30.38 71.44 6.73
CA THR A 927 -30.39 70.00 6.39
C THR A 927 -30.45 69.08 7.61
N LEU A 928 -30.28 69.63 8.82
CA LEU A 928 -30.15 68.90 10.09
C LEU A 928 -29.00 67.87 10.11
N LYS A 929 -28.03 68.01 9.22
CA LYS A 929 -26.86 67.13 9.13
C LYS A 929 -25.71 67.68 9.96
N TYR A 930 -24.94 66.77 10.56
CA TYR A 930 -23.73 67.07 11.32
C TYR A 930 -22.50 66.76 10.49
N THR A 931 -21.61 67.73 10.29
CA THR A 931 -20.41 67.56 9.47
C THR A 931 -19.14 67.86 10.26
N GLY A 932 -18.10 67.05 10.08
CA GLY A 932 -16.75 67.30 10.59
C GLY A 932 -15.67 66.69 9.70
N THR A 933 -14.41 66.98 9.98
CA THR A 933 -13.26 66.43 9.25
C THR A 933 -12.46 65.46 10.12
N VAL A 934 -11.83 64.50 9.45
CA VAL A 934 -10.91 63.53 10.05
C VAL A 934 -9.59 63.60 9.29
N ALA A 935 -8.51 63.96 9.98
CA ALA A 935 -7.15 63.96 9.46
C ALA A 935 -6.42 62.69 9.91
N ILE A 936 -5.87 61.95 8.95
CA ILE A 936 -5.20 60.67 9.16
C ILE A 936 -3.74 60.84 8.70
N THR A 937 -2.79 60.76 9.63
CA THR A 937 -1.34 60.88 9.35
C THR A 937 -0.66 59.51 9.48
N ASN A 938 0.07 59.04 8.47
CA ASN A 938 0.92 57.85 8.60
C ASN A 938 2.11 58.16 9.51
N THR A 939 2.22 57.46 10.63
CA THR A 939 3.30 57.63 11.62
C THR A 939 4.34 56.51 11.55
N SER A 940 4.18 55.54 10.65
CA SER A 940 5.14 54.45 10.45
C SER A 940 6.26 54.84 9.48
N ALA A 941 7.34 54.06 9.46
CA ALA A 941 8.47 54.23 8.54
C ALA A 941 8.21 53.69 7.13
N ALA A 942 7.11 52.95 6.94
CA ALA A 942 6.72 52.35 5.67
C ALA A 942 5.48 53.05 5.11
N ALA A 943 5.32 53.02 3.79
CA ALA A 943 4.10 53.51 3.20
C ALA A 943 2.93 52.52 3.41
N LEU A 944 1.74 53.06 3.65
CA LEU A 944 0.51 52.27 3.76
C LEU A 944 -0.17 52.24 2.40
N ALA A 945 0.07 51.15 1.64
CA ALA A 945 -0.62 50.93 0.37
C ALA A 945 -2.12 50.74 0.60
N GLY A 946 -2.95 51.34 -0.25
CA GLY A 946 -4.41 51.23 -0.23
C GLY A 946 -4.94 50.10 -1.13
N PRO A 947 -6.28 49.97 -1.22
CA PRO A 947 -7.29 50.89 -0.67
C PRO A 947 -7.33 50.94 0.87
N LEU A 948 -7.33 52.14 1.44
CA LEU A 948 -7.45 52.36 2.89
C LEU A 948 -8.86 52.80 3.24
N GLN A 949 -9.50 52.15 4.22
CA GLN A 949 -10.85 52.41 4.66
C GLN A 949 -10.87 52.95 6.09
N PHE A 950 -11.39 54.16 6.26
CA PHE A 950 -11.69 54.71 7.58
C PHE A 950 -13.05 54.18 8.05
N ARG A 951 -13.04 53.27 9.03
CA ARG A 951 -14.23 52.63 9.60
C ARG A 951 -14.66 53.30 10.90
N LEU A 952 -15.96 53.42 11.09
CA LEU A 952 -16.56 54.00 12.29
C LEU A 952 -17.18 52.87 13.14
N ALA A 953 -16.33 52.12 13.83
CA ALA A 953 -16.77 50.98 14.64
C ALA A 953 -17.60 51.44 15.85
N GLY A 954 -18.72 50.76 16.10
CA GLY A 954 -19.63 51.11 17.21
C GLY A 954 -20.30 52.47 17.06
N LEU A 955 -20.62 52.89 15.82
CA LEU A 955 -21.37 54.12 15.57
C LEU A 955 -22.68 54.12 16.36
N THR A 956 -22.97 55.20 17.08
CA THR A 956 -24.18 55.34 17.92
C THR A 956 -25.44 54.90 17.17
N GLY A 957 -26.24 54.02 17.80
CA GLY A 957 -27.50 53.54 17.23
C GLY A 957 -28.45 54.68 16.84
N GLY A 958 -29.02 54.59 15.64
CA GLY A 958 -29.88 55.64 15.07
C GLY A 958 -29.13 56.77 14.36
N VAL A 959 -27.79 56.75 14.30
CA VAL A 959 -26.97 57.67 13.51
C VAL A 959 -26.53 57.01 12.20
N THR A 960 -26.66 57.71 11.08
CA THR A 960 -26.21 57.24 9.75
C THR A 960 -25.06 58.10 9.25
N LEU A 961 -23.99 57.47 8.73
CA LEU A 961 -22.93 58.17 7.99
C LEU A 961 -23.38 58.33 6.53
N ASP A 962 -23.84 59.53 6.18
CA ASP A 962 -24.47 59.81 4.89
C ASP A 962 -23.51 59.72 3.71
N ASN A 963 -22.22 60.01 3.94
CA ASN A 963 -21.19 59.98 2.90
C ASN A 963 -20.28 58.74 3.01
N ALA A 964 -20.81 57.65 3.59
CA ALA A 964 -20.13 56.37 3.59
C ALA A 964 -19.86 55.92 2.15
N THR A 965 -18.66 55.42 1.89
CA THR A 965 -18.34 54.71 0.64
C THR A 965 -19.01 53.34 0.61
N GLY A 966 -19.25 52.74 1.79
CA GLY A 966 -19.97 51.49 1.93
C GLY A 966 -20.16 51.10 3.38
N VAL A 967 -20.76 49.93 3.58
CA VAL A 967 -20.92 49.27 4.88
C VAL A 967 -20.34 47.86 4.77
N LYS A 968 -19.46 47.48 5.69
CA LYS A 968 -18.88 46.13 5.74
C LYS A 968 -19.03 45.57 7.16
N ASP A 969 -19.59 44.37 7.28
CA ASP A 969 -19.89 43.72 8.56
C ASP A 969 -20.69 44.64 9.52
N GLY A 970 -21.65 45.40 8.98
CA GLY A 970 -22.47 46.36 9.75
C GLY A 970 -21.75 47.67 10.11
N VAL A 971 -20.47 47.82 9.76
CA VAL A 971 -19.68 49.03 10.07
C VAL A 971 -19.59 49.94 8.83
N PRO A 972 -20.07 51.19 8.92
CA PRO A 972 -19.93 52.16 7.83
C PRO A 972 -18.48 52.64 7.70
N TYR A 973 -18.03 52.86 6.47
CA TYR A 973 -16.67 53.32 6.19
C TYR A 973 -16.59 54.33 5.05
N VAL A 974 -15.49 55.10 5.03
CA VAL A 974 -15.09 55.98 3.93
C VAL A 974 -13.77 55.47 3.36
N THR A 975 -13.71 55.20 2.05
CA THR A 975 -12.45 54.85 1.37
C THR A 975 -11.66 56.13 1.12
N LEU A 976 -10.39 56.12 1.52
CA LEU A 976 -9.47 57.22 1.23
C LEU A 976 -9.22 57.24 -0.28
N GLY A 977 -9.23 58.43 -0.89
CA GLY A 977 -9.00 58.59 -2.33
C GLY A 977 -7.54 58.42 -2.77
N GLN A 978 -6.61 58.16 -1.84
CA GLN A 978 -5.19 57.94 -2.12
C GLN A 978 -4.91 56.45 -2.32
N ALA A 979 -4.13 56.10 -3.34
CA ALA A 979 -3.67 54.74 -3.58
C ALA A 979 -2.63 54.27 -2.55
N GLU A 980 -1.94 55.20 -1.88
CA GLU A 980 -0.95 54.96 -0.85
C GLU A 980 -0.87 56.17 0.09
N LEU A 981 -0.55 55.93 1.37
CA LEU A 981 -0.23 56.97 2.34
C LEU A 981 1.25 56.84 2.76
N ALA A 982 2.12 57.68 2.20
CA ALA A 982 3.56 57.67 2.44
C ALA A 982 3.91 58.02 3.91
N PRO A 983 5.10 57.66 4.42
CA PRO A 983 5.54 58.04 5.76
C PRO A 983 5.40 59.55 6.02
N GLY A 984 4.74 59.93 7.11
CA GLY A 984 4.48 61.33 7.49
C GLY A 984 3.37 62.04 6.71
N GLN A 985 2.84 61.44 5.63
CA GLN A 985 1.76 62.03 4.84
C GLN A 985 0.45 62.08 5.63
N THR A 986 -0.31 63.17 5.46
CA THR A 986 -1.64 63.34 6.05
C THR A 986 -2.70 63.43 4.96
N VAL A 987 -3.81 62.71 5.14
CA VAL A 987 -5.03 62.83 4.33
C VAL A 987 -6.18 63.29 5.21
N THR A 988 -6.99 64.21 4.71
CA THR A 988 -8.17 64.73 5.42
C THR A 988 -9.41 64.34 4.65
N LEU A 989 -10.38 63.72 5.35
CA LEU A 989 -11.69 63.37 4.80
C LEU A 989 -12.81 64.04 5.60
N THR A 990 -13.95 64.26 4.96
CA THR A 990 -15.16 64.78 5.60
C THR A 990 -16.04 63.63 6.05
N THR A 991 -16.72 63.79 7.19
CA THR A 991 -17.78 62.90 7.68
C THR A 991 -19.07 63.69 7.83
N THR A 992 -20.18 63.17 7.31
CA THR A 992 -21.50 63.80 7.37
C THR A 992 -22.51 62.81 7.93
N PHE A 993 -23.25 63.21 8.97
CA PHE A 993 -24.14 62.33 9.71
C PHE A 993 -25.59 62.83 9.71
N SER A 994 -26.52 61.89 9.51
CA SER A 994 -27.93 62.03 9.88
C SER A 994 -28.15 61.49 11.30
N ASN A 995 -28.72 62.31 12.19
CA ASN A 995 -28.92 61.99 13.61
C ASN A 995 -30.29 62.51 14.09
N PRO A 996 -31.41 61.88 13.66
CA PRO A 996 -32.76 62.37 13.92
C PRO A 996 -33.11 62.40 15.42
N ALA A 997 -32.53 61.49 16.21
CA ALA A 997 -32.72 61.43 17.66
C ALA A 997 -31.86 62.44 18.44
N LYS A 998 -30.99 63.22 17.77
CA LYS A 998 -30.04 64.15 18.39
C LYS A 998 -29.17 63.50 19.47
N ALA A 999 -28.85 62.21 19.30
CA ALA A 999 -28.01 61.46 20.20
C ALA A 999 -26.54 61.92 20.12
N VAL A 1000 -25.71 61.58 21.12
CA VAL A 1000 -24.26 61.82 21.02
C VAL A 1000 -23.69 60.95 19.90
N ILE A 1001 -23.04 61.57 18.90
CA ILE A 1001 -22.39 60.85 17.80
C ILE A 1001 -21.02 60.36 18.29
N ALA A 1002 -20.93 59.07 18.60
CA ALA A 1002 -19.72 58.40 19.06
C ALA A 1002 -19.39 57.22 18.14
N TYR A 1003 -18.10 56.95 17.98
CA TYR A 1003 -17.54 55.79 17.29
C TYR A 1003 -16.06 55.64 17.63
N THR A 1004 -15.54 54.42 17.52
CA THR A 1004 -14.11 54.10 17.55
C THR A 1004 -13.55 54.17 16.13
N PRO A 1005 -12.62 55.10 15.84
CA PRO A 1005 -12.02 55.20 14.51
C PRO A 1005 -11.07 54.03 14.26
N GLN A 1006 -11.22 53.38 13.10
CA GLN A 1006 -10.25 52.40 12.63
C GLN A 1006 -9.81 52.75 11.21
N LEU A 1007 -8.53 52.52 10.88
CA LEU A 1007 -8.03 52.54 9.52
C LEU A 1007 -7.68 51.12 9.11
N ILE A 1008 -8.43 50.59 8.14
CA ILE A 1008 -8.24 49.23 7.64
C ILE A 1008 -7.63 49.31 6.25
N ASN A 1009 -6.54 48.59 6.02
CA ASN A 1009 -6.05 48.30 4.69
C ASN A 1009 -6.83 47.12 4.12
N VAL A 1010 -7.58 47.34 3.04
CA VAL A 1010 -8.34 46.31 2.35
C VAL A 1010 -7.71 46.09 0.99
N LYS A 1011 -6.75 45.18 0.91
CA LYS A 1011 -6.25 44.75 -0.40
C LYS A 1011 -7.27 43.76 -0.98
N TYR A 1012 -7.95 44.18 -2.05
CA TYR A 1012 -8.27 43.27 -3.15
C TYR A 1012 -7.27 43.58 -4.25
#